data_AF-A0A0J8QQ86-F1
#
_entry.id   AF-A0A0J8QQ86-F1
#
_cell.length_a   1.000
_cell.length_b   1.000
_cell.length_c   1.000
_cell.angle_alpha   90.00
_cell.angle_beta   90.00
_cell.angle_gamma   90.00
#
_symmetry.space_group_name_H-M   'P 1'
#
loop_
_entity.id
_entity.type
_entity.pdbx_description
1 polymer ?
#
loop_
_entity_poly.entity_id
_entity_poly.type
_entity_poly.pdbx_seq_one_letter_code
_entity_poly.pdbx_strand_id
1 'polypeptide(L)'
;MAAQIRRRGRSAVIEKKLLSLWSSMLEMDEDAIAPDDNFFELGGDSLTAMKLVGAAREDGLALTVADVFRNPVFEDMVTMIRVASLMTAYEDGDGDGDANSNGDLSSYHRTVPVLRSAAKSELYQRFSLVKATNIDAFLQSNICPKVGVFKGGIADVLPVTDFQGLAITGSLLESKWMLNYFFFDGNGPLDLKQLKLSAFRLVNSIDVLRTVFLPHGDRFLQVVLRKMRPDFFVYETESNMDEFTAMLQQRDRDQGPRLGEPFFNFIVVKRKDSDHHRIIIRISHAQYDGVCLPKIFLALQSAYQDEPLPPMSSFANYVRSTASTITSDHYQHWRALLKGSRMTEIVRRHGPNYRRSAGATTQLKQTILLPPIAHGSITTATVVKSAWALVLAQLTGRSDVVFGHTISGRNATVPGVESTVGPCLNIVPVRVRFCEGWTALDLLRFVQDQQVSNMPYEALGFREISKHCTEWPDWTNYTTVVQHQNVSYGSEMELGGNTYKIGGVGADEDFSDFSVISTPKGSDRCEISLSFSQNGDITPIFAQKVLNMLCNIASNFTAEPNSALMSPTELGELPPQVIDETGRQNDNYFVSSQLQGLSRADLLVLSDVLSRSWRQVLGDDNTNGLNLESSFFDLNGDIMGLAQVSWLLEQEGFKVRIEDLIDHPTMLGQMAAMCSSKVEQSKMTFMDEESSIPATPTTPKSEKKSWLKAMNMARKIVKRNTRSS
;
A
#
# COMPACT_ATOMS: atom_id res chain seq x y z
N MET A 1 -14.15 -54.17 1.15
CA MET A 1 -14.32 -53.98 -0.31
C MET A 1 -15.04 -52.67 -0.66
N ALA A 2 -16.26 -52.39 -0.16
CA ALA A 2 -16.99 -51.14 -0.43
C ALA A 2 -16.27 -49.86 0.04
N ALA A 3 -15.64 -49.86 1.21
CA ALA A 3 -14.83 -48.73 1.69
C ALA A 3 -13.60 -48.45 0.81
N GLN A 4 -13.01 -49.48 0.23
CA GLN A 4 -11.82 -49.41 -0.63
C GLN A 4 -12.17 -48.89 -2.04
N ILE A 5 -13.35 -49.28 -2.55
CA ILE A 5 -13.93 -48.76 -3.81
C ILE A 5 -14.33 -47.29 -3.64
N ARG A 6 -14.95 -46.92 -2.51
CA ARG A 6 -15.33 -45.53 -2.20
C ARG A 6 -14.10 -44.63 -2.03
N ARG A 7 -13.02 -45.15 -1.44
CA ARG A 7 -11.73 -44.44 -1.27
C ARG A 7 -11.02 -44.23 -2.62
N ARG A 8 -10.99 -45.26 -3.50
CA ARG A 8 -10.45 -45.13 -4.87
C ARG A 8 -11.27 -44.18 -5.76
N GLY A 9 -12.60 -44.21 -5.69
CA GLY A 9 -13.46 -43.28 -6.44
C GLY A 9 -13.29 -41.82 -6.03
N ARG A 10 -13.19 -41.55 -4.72
CA ARG A 10 -12.93 -40.19 -4.20
C ARG A 10 -11.53 -39.68 -4.53
N SER A 11 -10.55 -40.60 -4.62
CA SER A 11 -9.17 -40.36 -5.07
C SER A 11 -9.11 -39.78 -6.48
N ALA A 12 -9.85 -40.40 -7.42
CA ALA A 12 -9.88 -39.99 -8.82
C ALA A 12 -10.62 -38.66 -9.04
N VAL A 13 -11.62 -38.35 -8.21
CA VAL A 13 -12.36 -37.07 -8.30
C VAL A 13 -11.49 -35.88 -7.88
N ILE A 14 -10.74 -35.99 -6.79
CA ILE A 14 -9.83 -34.92 -6.33
C ILE A 14 -8.75 -34.65 -7.38
N GLU A 15 -8.17 -35.72 -7.91
CA GLU A 15 -7.10 -35.66 -8.91
C GLU A 15 -7.59 -34.99 -10.20
N LYS A 16 -8.75 -35.42 -10.73
CA LYS A 16 -9.34 -34.80 -11.92
C LYS A 16 -9.68 -33.32 -11.73
N LYS A 17 -10.21 -32.95 -10.56
CA LYS A 17 -10.50 -31.54 -10.24
C LYS A 17 -9.22 -30.72 -10.22
N LEU A 18 -8.20 -31.18 -9.51
CA LEU A 18 -6.92 -30.45 -9.43
C LEU A 18 -6.24 -30.35 -10.81
N LEU A 19 -6.30 -31.41 -11.62
CA LEU A 19 -5.75 -31.42 -12.98
C LEU A 19 -6.40 -30.36 -13.87
N SER A 20 -7.74 -30.30 -13.85
CA SER A 20 -8.50 -29.30 -14.61
C SER A 20 -8.18 -27.87 -14.16
N LEU A 21 -7.99 -27.68 -12.85
CA LEU A 21 -7.58 -26.39 -12.30
C LEU A 21 -6.15 -26.01 -12.70
N TRP A 22 -5.19 -26.94 -12.66
CA TRP A 22 -3.82 -26.68 -13.15
C TRP A 22 -3.81 -26.35 -14.65
N SER A 23 -4.51 -27.15 -15.46
CA SER A 23 -4.65 -26.92 -16.90
C SER A 23 -5.19 -25.52 -17.21
N SER A 24 -6.26 -25.11 -16.52
CA SER A 24 -6.82 -23.77 -16.69
C SER A 24 -5.91 -22.65 -16.20
N MET A 25 -5.16 -22.84 -15.12
CA MET A 25 -4.33 -21.79 -14.52
C MET A 25 -2.99 -21.61 -15.24
N LEU A 26 -2.42 -22.70 -15.77
CA LEU A 26 -1.14 -22.70 -16.49
C LEU A 26 -1.33 -22.51 -18.00
N GLU A 27 -2.58 -22.48 -18.48
CA GLU A 27 -2.94 -22.39 -19.90
C GLU A 27 -2.32 -23.54 -20.73
N MET A 28 -2.40 -24.76 -20.19
CA MET A 28 -1.83 -25.99 -20.77
C MET A 28 -2.89 -27.09 -20.88
N ASP A 29 -2.73 -28.01 -21.83
CA ASP A 29 -3.61 -29.19 -21.94
C ASP A 29 -3.43 -30.13 -20.73
N GLU A 30 -4.52 -30.77 -20.26
CA GLU A 30 -4.48 -31.73 -19.14
C GLU A 30 -3.49 -32.89 -19.42
N ASP A 31 -3.37 -33.33 -20.68
CA ASP A 31 -2.45 -34.41 -21.08
C ASP A 31 -0.96 -33.99 -21.04
N ALA A 32 -0.68 -32.69 -20.94
CA ALA A 32 0.68 -32.17 -20.84
C ALA A 32 1.19 -32.08 -19.39
N ILE A 33 0.34 -32.39 -18.39
CA ILE A 33 0.67 -32.33 -16.97
C ILE A 33 0.89 -33.75 -16.45
N ALA A 34 2.14 -34.07 -16.11
CA ALA A 34 2.54 -35.32 -15.49
C ALA A 34 2.37 -35.29 -13.95
N PRO A 35 2.23 -36.46 -13.29
CA PRO A 35 2.08 -36.51 -11.83
C PRO A 35 3.27 -35.94 -11.04
N ASP A 36 4.47 -36.02 -11.61
CA ASP A 36 5.73 -35.51 -11.05
C ASP A 36 6.05 -34.07 -11.45
N ASP A 37 5.18 -33.43 -12.24
CA ASP A 37 5.37 -32.05 -12.64
C ASP A 37 5.22 -31.09 -11.47
N ASN A 38 6.04 -30.04 -11.52
CA ASN A 38 6.12 -28.98 -10.52
C ASN A 38 5.42 -27.72 -11.02
N PHE A 39 4.48 -27.21 -10.21
CA PHE A 39 3.63 -26.07 -10.56
C PHE A 39 4.43 -24.83 -10.99
N PHE A 40 5.55 -24.54 -10.32
CA PHE A 40 6.35 -23.35 -10.61
C PHE A 40 7.29 -23.55 -11.80
N GLU A 41 7.68 -24.79 -12.09
CA GLU A 41 8.50 -25.11 -13.26
C GLU A 41 7.68 -25.06 -14.55
N LEU A 42 6.38 -25.34 -14.47
CA LEU A 42 5.41 -25.15 -15.56
C LEU A 42 4.97 -23.69 -15.75
N GLY A 43 5.59 -22.73 -15.07
CA GLY A 43 5.31 -21.29 -15.23
C GLY A 43 4.29 -20.72 -14.25
N GLY A 44 3.85 -21.49 -13.25
CA GLY A 44 3.06 -20.98 -12.14
C GLY A 44 3.85 -19.98 -11.29
N ASP A 45 3.14 -19.02 -10.68
CA ASP A 45 3.71 -18.06 -9.74
C ASP A 45 2.80 -17.85 -8.51
N SER A 46 3.12 -16.85 -7.68
CA SER A 46 2.31 -16.55 -6.49
C SER A 46 0.87 -16.09 -6.82
N LEU A 47 0.66 -15.39 -7.93
CA LEU A 47 -0.66 -14.93 -8.38
C LEU A 47 -1.46 -16.09 -8.99
N THR A 48 -0.84 -16.94 -9.80
CA THR A 48 -1.48 -18.15 -10.32
C THR A 48 -1.81 -19.12 -9.20
N ALA A 49 -0.92 -19.30 -8.21
CA ALA A 49 -1.19 -20.10 -7.01
C ALA A 49 -2.38 -19.56 -6.19
N MET A 50 -2.49 -18.24 -6.05
CA MET A 50 -3.63 -17.59 -5.40
C MET A 50 -4.94 -17.83 -6.15
N LYS A 51 -4.94 -17.71 -7.48
CA LYS A 51 -6.12 -18.02 -8.31
C LYS A 51 -6.50 -19.51 -8.23
N LEU A 52 -5.52 -20.40 -8.30
CA LEU A 52 -5.68 -21.84 -8.12
C LEU A 52 -6.37 -22.16 -6.79
N VAL A 53 -5.89 -21.58 -5.69
CA VAL A 53 -6.46 -21.77 -4.35
C VAL A 53 -7.89 -21.25 -4.25
N GLY A 54 -8.18 -20.10 -4.86
CA GLY A 54 -9.53 -19.55 -4.94
C GLY A 54 -10.49 -20.52 -5.64
N ALA A 55 -10.12 -20.99 -6.84
CA ALA A 55 -10.93 -21.93 -7.61
C ALA A 55 -11.04 -23.32 -6.94
N ALA A 56 -9.94 -23.81 -6.36
CA ALA A 56 -9.93 -25.06 -5.60
C ALA A 56 -10.91 -25.03 -4.42
N ARG A 57 -11.04 -23.88 -3.74
CA ARG A 57 -11.99 -23.68 -2.64
C ARG A 57 -13.44 -23.74 -3.13
N GLU A 58 -13.75 -23.14 -4.27
CA GLU A 58 -15.09 -23.22 -4.90
C GLU A 58 -15.46 -24.67 -5.24
N ASP A 59 -14.46 -25.47 -5.62
CA ASP A 59 -14.58 -26.90 -5.91
C ASP A 59 -14.57 -27.80 -4.65
N GLY A 60 -14.50 -27.21 -3.46
CA GLY A 60 -14.50 -27.91 -2.18
C GLY A 60 -13.18 -28.61 -1.83
N LEU A 61 -12.08 -28.21 -2.46
CA LEU A 61 -10.73 -28.69 -2.16
C LEU A 61 -10.08 -27.79 -1.09
N ALA A 62 -9.58 -28.40 -0.01
CA ALA A 62 -8.85 -27.70 1.03
C ALA A 62 -7.39 -27.49 0.58
N LEU A 63 -7.08 -26.29 0.12
CA LEU A 63 -5.77 -25.89 -0.37
C LEU A 63 -5.49 -24.44 0.06
N THR A 64 -4.27 -24.14 0.51
CA THR A 64 -3.80 -22.77 0.75
C THR A 64 -2.62 -22.43 -0.15
N VAL A 65 -2.31 -21.14 -0.31
CA VAL A 65 -1.14 -20.73 -1.10
C VAL A 65 0.14 -21.29 -0.50
N ALA A 66 0.26 -21.31 0.83
CA ALA A 66 1.39 -21.92 1.52
C ALA A 66 1.52 -23.41 1.21
N ASP A 67 0.41 -24.14 1.05
CA ASP A 67 0.45 -25.56 0.70
C ASP A 67 0.96 -25.79 -0.72
N VAL A 68 0.60 -24.93 -1.68
CA VAL A 68 1.11 -24.95 -3.06
C VAL A 68 2.63 -24.77 -3.07
N PHE A 69 3.16 -23.85 -2.25
CA PHE A 69 4.61 -23.65 -2.13
C PHE A 69 5.33 -24.80 -1.42
N ARG A 70 4.70 -25.43 -0.42
CA ARG A 70 5.30 -26.55 0.33
C ARG A 70 5.25 -27.87 -0.41
N ASN A 71 4.25 -28.07 -1.27
CA ASN A 71 4.02 -29.30 -2.01
C ASN A 71 3.84 -28.94 -3.49
N PRO A 72 4.86 -28.43 -4.20
CA PRO A 72 4.71 -27.89 -5.55
C PRO A 72 4.49 -28.96 -6.63
N VAL A 73 4.74 -30.24 -6.32
CA VAL A 73 4.55 -31.37 -7.23
C VAL A 73 3.08 -31.78 -7.26
N PHE A 74 2.55 -32.08 -8.45
CA PHE A 74 1.13 -32.40 -8.64
C PHE A 74 0.64 -33.55 -7.74
N GLU A 75 1.34 -34.69 -7.73
CA GLU A 75 0.99 -35.85 -6.90
C GLU A 75 1.04 -35.55 -5.39
N ASP A 76 2.00 -34.71 -4.96
CA ASP A 76 2.13 -34.29 -3.56
C ASP A 76 0.95 -33.39 -3.15
N MET A 77 0.54 -32.45 -4.00
CA MET A 77 -0.67 -31.63 -3.76
C MET A 77 -1.92 -32.49 -3.66
N VAL A 78 -2.09 -33.44 -4.58
CA VAL A 78 -3.22 -34.40 -4.54
C VAL A 78 -3.22 -35.16 -3.22
N THR A 79 -2.06 -35.65 -2.78
CA THR A 79 -1.91 -36.37 -1.51
C THR A 79 -2.25 -35.50 -0.31
N MET A 80 -1.77 -34.25 -0.29
CA MET A 80 -2.07 -33.28 0.77
C MET A 80 -3.58 -32.99 0.86
N ILE A 81 -4.24 -32.68 -0.27
CA ILE A 81 -5.69 -32.43 -0.31
C ILE A 81 -6.47 -33.65 0.16
N ARG A 82 -6.02 -34.87 -0.19
CA ARG A 82 -6.62 -36.13 0.28
C ARG A 82 -6.53 -36.26 1.79
N VAL A 83 -5.37 -36.00 2.38
CA VAL A 83 -5.17 -36.06 3.85
C VAL A 83 -6.06 -35.04 4.55
N ALA A 84 -6.09 -33.79 4.08
CA ALA A 84 -6.95 -32.74 4.64
C ALA A 84 -8.45 -33.09 4.55
N SER A 85 -8.87 -33.70 3.42
CA SER A 85 -10.25 -34.16 3.21
C SER A 85 -10.65 -35.37 4.07
N LEU A 86 -9.68 -36.17 4.52
CA LEU A 86 -9.93 -37.30 5.42
C LEU A 86 -10.01 -36.84 6.88
N MET A 87 -9.16 -35.90 7.29
CA MET A 87 -9.18 -35.35 8.66
C MET A 87 -10.50 -34.63 8.95
N THR A 88 -11.01 -33.85 7.99
CA THR A 88 -12.32 -33.19 8.13
C THR A 88 -13.49 -34.17 8.24
N ALA A 89 -13.43 -35.31 7.56
CA ALA A 89 -14.47 -36.34 7.62
C ALA A 89 -14.51 -37.14 8.93
N TYR A 90 -13.39 -37.21 9.66
CA TYR A 90 -13.33 -37.88 10.97
C TYR A 90 -13.85 -36.99 12.12
N GLU A 91 -13.76 -35.67 11.99
CA GLU A 91 -14.28 -34.76 13.02
C GLU A 91 -15.80 -34.50 12.93
N ASP A 92 -16.46 -34.92 11.85
CA ASP A 92 -17.91 -34.80 11.63
C ASP A 92 -18.66 -36.13 11.85
N GLY A 93 -17.96 -37.22 12.21
CA GLY A 93 -18.54 -38.56 12.41
C GLY A 93 -18.37 -39.08 13.84
N ASP A 94 -19.49 -39.30 14.53
CA ASP A 94 -19.68 -39.98 15.82
C ASP A 94 -18.71 -39.63 16.96
N GLY A 95 -19.17 -38.70 17.80
CA GLY A 95 -18.79 -38.69 19.21
C GLY A 95 -19.48 -39.83 19.95
N ASP A 96 -18.89 -41.01 19.93
CA ASP A 96 -19.05 -42.01 21.00
C ASP A 96 -17.72 -42.73 21.25
N GLY A 97 -17.47 -43.05 22.52
CA GLY A 97 -16.15 -43.14 23.14
C GLY A 97 -15.13 -44.16 22.59
N ASP A 98 -13.85 -43.84 22.72
CA ASP A 98 -13.04 -44.43 23.80
C ASP A 98 -11.68 -43.72 23.93
N ALA A 99 -11.36 -43.29 25.15
CA ALA A 99 -10.09 -42.66 25.49
C ALA A 99 -9.09 -43.73 25.93
N ASN A 100 -8.22 -44.19 25.02
CA ASN A 100 -6.85 -44.63 25.36
C ASN A 100 -6.05 -45.06 24.13
N SER A 101 -5.19 -44.18 23.62
CA SER A 101 -3.90 -44.59 23.06
C SER A 101 -2.94 -43.40 23.07
N ASN A 102 -1.96 -43.44 23.97
CA ASN A 102 -0.79 -42.57 23.97
C ASN A 102 0.03 -42.81 22.70
N GLY A 103 -0.02 -41.86 21.77
CA GLY A 103 0.89 -41.73 20.65
C GLY A 103 1.11 -40.24 20.39
N ASP A 104 2.35 -39.80 20.57
CA ASP A 104 2.80 -38.42 20.44
C ASP A 104 2.61 -37.90 19.00
N LEU A 105 1.48 -37.23 18.76
CA LEU A 105 1.11 -36.56 17.50
C LEU A 105 1.07 -35.04 17.66
N SER A 106 1.73 -34.51 18.70
CA SER A 106 1.64 -33.11 19.11
C SER A 106 2.35 -32.12 18.18
N SER A 107 3.10 -32.57 17.18
CA SER A 107 3.90 -31.71 16.28
C SER A 107 3.19 -31.28 14.99
N TYR A 108 2.11 -31.94 14.56
CA TYR A 108 1.41 -31.63 13.30
C TYR A 108 0.10 -30.84 13.44
N HIS A 109 -0.37 -30.59 14.66
CA HIS A 109 -1.66 -29.95 14.91
C HIS A 109 -1.71 -28.42 14.77
N ARG A 110 -0.66 -27.77 14.25
CA ARG A 110 -0.57 -26.29 14.25
C ARG A 110 -0.89 -25.59 12.92
N THR A 111 -1.20 -26.32 11.85
CA THR A 111 -1.26 -25.72 10.49
C THR A 111 -2.57 -25.93 9.72
N VAL A 112 -3.66 -26.35 10.37
CA VAL A 112 -4.93 -26.58 9.67
C VAL A 112 -6.02 -25.64 10.20
N PRO A 113 -6.08 -24.36 9.78
CA PRO A 113 -7.30 -23.57 9.93
C PRO A 113 -8.27 -23.97 8.82
N VAL A 114 -8.74 -25.23 8.82
CA VAL A 114 -9.68 -25.71 7.80
C VAL A 114 -11.11 -25.41 8.21
N LEU A 115 -11.72 -24.51 7.43
CA LEU A 115 -13.14 -24.40 7.08
C LEU A 115 -14.19 -24.20 8.19
N ARG A 116 -13.88 -24.41 9.48
CA ARG A 116 -14.89 -24.35 10.55
C ARG A 116 -15.12 -22.97 11.15
N SER A 117 -14.24 -21.99 10.95
CA SER A 117 -14.45 -20.65 11.54
C SER A 117 -15.50 -19.81 10.80
N ALA A 118 -15.81 -20.11 9.53
CA ALA A 118 -16.80 -19.35 8.76
C ALA A 118 -18.25 -19.58 9.22
N ALA A 119 -18.55 -20.71 9.88
CA ALA A 119 -19.90 -21.07 10.29
C ALA A 119 -20.27 -20.67 11.74
N LYS A 120 -19.30 -20.16 12.52
CA LYS A 120 -19.51 -19.63 13.89
C LYS A 120 -19.13 -18.15 14.04
N SER A 121 -19.05 -17.41 12.93
CA SER A 121 -18.99 -15.96 13.01
C SER A 121 -20.37 -15.44 13.41
N GLU A 122 -20.50 -14.89 14.61
CA GLU A 122 -21.65 -14.04 14.94
C GLU A 122 -21.86 -13.07 13.76
N LEU A 123 -23.08 -12.98 13.25
CA LEU A 123 -23.41 -12.10 12.13
C LEU A 123 -22.85 -10.70 12.40
N TYR A 124 -21.86 -10.28 11.61
CA TYR A 124 -21.17 -9.02 11.79
C TYR A 124 -22.16 -7.88 12.01
N GLN A 125 -22.03 -7.21 13.16
CA GLN A 125 -22.86 -6.05 13.43
C GLN A 125 -22.26 -4.80 12.78
N ARG A 126 -23.10 -4.11 12.03
CA ARG A 126 -22.78 -2.83 11.39
C ARG A 126 -22.14 -1.85 12.40
N PHE A 127 -21.08 -1.18 11.98
CA PHE A 127 -20.28 -0.26 12.81
C PHE A 127 -19.52 -0.90 14.00
N SER A 128 -19.53 -2.22 14.17
CA SER A 128 -18.90 -2.87 15.34
C SER A 128 -17.38 -2.71 15.42
N LEU A 129 -16.70 -2.42 14.30
CA LEU A 129 -15.27 -2.11 14.30
C LEU A 129 -14.95 -0.67 14.72
N VAL A 130 -15.97 0.18 14.90
CA VAL A 130 -15.79 1.51 15.47
C VAL A 130 -15.77 1.36 16.99
N LYS A 131 -14.62 1.67 17.61
CA LYS A 131 -14.44 1.64 19.07
C LYS A 131 -15.11 2.85 19.74
N ALA A 132 -16.45 2.92 19.70
CA ALA A 132 -17.24 3.98 20.31
C ALA A 132 -18.27 3.41 21.31
N THR A 133 -18.41 4.05 22.47
CA THR A 133 -19.37 3.65 23.50
C THR A 133 -20.83 3.90 23.09
N ASN A 134 -21.07 5.00 22.36
CA ASN A 134 -22.35 5.32 21.75
C ASN A 134 -22.15 5.60 20.25
N ILE A 135 -22.47 4.60 19.43
CA ILE A 135 -22.23 4.69 17.99
C ILE A 135 -23.06 5.78 17.30
N ASP A 136 -24.27 6.04 17.80
CA ASP A 136 -25.17 7.03 17.18
C ASP A 136 -24.68 8.45 17.43
N ALA A 137 -24.29 8.74 18.68
CA ALA A 137 -23.66 10.01 19.02
C ALA A 137 -22.33 10.19 18.28
N PHE A 138 -21.55 9.12 18.13
CA PHE A 138 -20.31 9.12 17.38
C PHE A 138 -20.54 9.50 15.91
N LEU A 139 -21.45 8.82 15.22
CA LEU A 139 -21.76 9.08 13.82
C LEU A 139 -22.28 10.52 13.61
N GLN A 140 -23.16 10.99 14.51
CA GLN A 140 -23.75 12.32 14.40
C GLN A 140 -22.74 13.44 14.61
N SER A 141 -21.75 13.25 15.49
CA SER A 141 -20.78 14.29 15.86
C SER A 141 -19.52 14.27 14.98
N ASN A 142 -19.07 13.07 14.59
CA ASN A 142 -17.75 12.89 13.97
C ASN A 142 -17.78 12.58 12.48
N ILE A 143 -18.89 12.03 11.96
CA ILE A 143 -18.96 11.51 10.58
C ILE A 143 -19.97 12.29 9.74
N CYS A 144 -21.24 12.29 10.12
CA CYS A 144 -22.35 12.86 9.33
C CYS A 144 -22.10 14.32 8.88
N PRO A 145 -21.65 15.24 9.76
CA PRO A 145 -21.44 16.65 9.37
C PRO A 145 -20.28 16.82 8.40
N LYS A 146 -19.24 15.99 8.52
CA LYS A 146 -18.01 16.09 7.70
C LYS A 146 -18.18 15.49 6.30
N VAL A 147 -19.06 14.50 6.17
CA VAL A 147 -19.37 13.87 4.87
C VAL A 147 -20.59 14.51 4.19
N GLY A 148 -21.42 15.25 4.93
CA GLY A 148 -22.63 15.86 4.40
C GLY A 148 -23.78 14.86 4.17
N VAL A 149 -23.86 13.80 4.99
CA VAL A 149 -24.93 12.79 4.91
C VAL A 149 -25.56 12.54 6.27
N PHE A 150 -26.81 12.06 6.29
CA PHE A 150 -27.45 11.57 7.52
C PHE A 150 -27.06 10.12 7.80
N LYS A 151 -27.23 9.64 9.03
CA LYS A 151 -26.92 8.25 9.47
C LYS A 151 -27.44 7.17 8.51
N GLY A 152 -28.68 7.32 8.03
CA GLY A 152 -29.30 6.37 7.11
C GLY A 152 -28.62 6.29 5.74
N GLY A 153 -27.90 7.34 5.33
CA GLY A 153 -27.07 7.36 4.12
C GLY A 153 -25.73 6.62 4.25
N ILE A 154 -25.33 6.18 5.45
CA ILE A 154 -24.08 5.47 5.68
C ILE A 154 -24.33 3.96 5.61
N ALA A 155 -23.54 3.26 4.80
CA ALA A 155 -23.50 1.81 4.62
C ALA A 155 -22.75 1.10 5.76
N ASP A 156 -21.59 1.62 6.16
CA ASP A 156 -20.79 1.14 7.30
C ASP A 156 -19.68 2.17 7.61
N VAL A 157 -19.01 2.02 8.74
CA VAL A 157 -17.77 2.75 9.06
C VAL A 157 -16.76 1.74 9.57
N LEU A 158 -15.59 1.69 8.95
CA LEU A 158 -14.54 0.72 9.24
C LEU A 158 -13.19 1.45 9.41
N PRO A 159 -12.22 0.88 10.14
CA PRO A 159 -10.84 1.35 10.04
C PRO A 159 -10.32 1.19 8.61
N VAL A 160 -9.43 2.07 8.19
CA VAL A 160 -8.66 1.83 6.95
C VAL A 160 -7.61 0.73 7.18
N THR A 161 -7.20 0.04 6.13
CA THR A 161 -5.96 -0.75 6.17
C THR A 161 -4.75 0.18 6.19
N ASP A 162 -3.58 -0.31 6.63
CA ASP A 162 -2.36 0.51 6.62
C ASP A 162 -1.99 0.97 5.20
N PHE A 163 -2.19 0.12 4.20
CA PHE A 163 -1.99 0.52 2.81
C PHE A 163 -2.98 1.60 2.36
N GLN A 164 -4.26 1.51 2.73
CA GLN A 164 -5.20 2.62 2.48
C GLN A 164 -4.74 3.90 3.17
N GLY A 165 -4.25 3.84 4.41
CA GLY A 165 -3.68 4.99 5.12
C GLY A 165 -2.52 5.64 4.36
N LEU A 166 -1.61 4.83 3.81
CA LEU A 166 -0.51 5.29 2.96
C LEU A 166 -1.04 5.94 1.67
N ALA A 167 -1.96 5.28 0.98
CA ALA A 167 -2.52 5.76 -0.28
C ALA A 167 -3.37 7.04 -0.12
N ILE A 168 -4.12 7.17 0.98
CA ILE A 168 -4.83 8.40 1.34
C ILE A 168 -3.81 9.52 1.53
N THR A 169 -2.77 9.26 2.33
CA THR A 169 -1.72 10.25 2.61
C THR A 169 -1.03 10.70 1.32
N GLY A 170 -0.64 9.77 0.44
CA GLY A 170 -0.06 10.09 -0.86
C GLY A 170 -1.00 10.85 -1.80
N SER A 171 -2.32 10.73 -1.63
CA SER A 171 -3.33 11.49 -2.39
C SER A 171 -3.51 12.93 -1.87
N LEU A 172 -3.08 13.19 -0.63
CA LEU A 172 -3.15 14.50 0.03
C LEU A 172 -1.87 15.32 -0.15
N LEU A 173 -0.74 14.68 -0.45
CA LEU A 173 0.51 15.36 -0.82
C LEU A 173 0.34 16.25 -2.07
N GLU A 174 1.26 17.17 -2.26
CA GLU A 174 1.37 18.11 -3.38
C GLU A 174 1.40 17.40 -4.74
N SER A 175 2.11 16.28 -4.85
CA SER A 175 2.17 15.49 -6.08
C SER A 175 0.91 14.68 -6.37
N LYS A 176 0.13 14.37 -5.33
CA LYS A 176 -1.01 13.45 -5.38
C LYS A 176 -0.68 12.10 -6.03
N TRP A 177 0.51 11.56 -5.79
CA TRP A 177 1.01 10.37 -6.47
C TRP A 177 0.16 9.11 -6.31
N MET A 178 -0.69 9.06 -5.30
CA MET A 178 -1.66 7.97 -5.10
C MET A 178 -3.06 8.27 -5.66
N LEU A 179 -3.21 9.34 -6.44
CA LEU A 179 -4.41 9.69 -7.19
C LEU A 179 -4.15 9.49 -8.69
N ASN A 180 -4.73 8.42 -9.24
CA ASN A 180 -4.42 7.93 -10.58
C ASN A 180 -5.58 8.17 -11.57
N TYR A 181 -5.21 8.28 -12.84
CA TYR A 181 -6.10 8.61 -13.95
C TYR A 181 -6.02 7.49 -14.98
N PHE A 182 -6.97 6.55 -14.93
CA PHE A 182 -7.10 5.54 -15.97
C PHE A 182 -7.97 6.07 -17.09
N PHE A 183 -7.62 5.76 -18.34
CA PHE A 183 -8.34 6.29 -19.48
C PHE A 183 -8.55 5.27 -20.58
N PHE A 184 -9.60 5.51 -21.35
CA PHE A 184 -10.02 4.74 -22.51
C PHE A 184 -10.07 5.70 -23.71
N ASP A 185 -9.11 5.57 -24.61
CA ASP A 185 -9.05 6.34 -25.86
C ASP A 185 -9.80 5.61 -26.96
N GLY A 186 -10.77 6.27 -27.59
CA GLY A 186 -11.53 5.68 -28.66
C GLY A 186 -12.08 6.72 -29.63
N ASN A 187 -12.51 6.22 -30.78
CA ASN A 187 -13.12 7.03 -31.84
C ASN A 187 -14.54 6.51 -32.10
N GLY A 188 -15.39 7.36 -32.67
CA GLY A 188 -16.74 7.00 -33.07
C GLY A 188 -17.83 7.47 -32.09
N PRO A 189 -19.07 6.96 -32.24
CA PRO A 189 -20.21 7.42 -31.46
C PRO A 189 -20.11 6.99 -30.00
N LEU A 190 -20.36 7.91 -29.06
CA LEU A 190 -20.44 7.62 -27.63
C LEU A 190 -21.78 8.09 -27.07
N ASP A 191 -22.58 7.17 -26.52
CA ASP A 191 -23.80 7.51 -25.79
C ASP A 191 -23.45 7.97 -24.37
N LEU A 192 -23.36 9.29 -24.19
CA LEU A 192 -23.06 9.90 -22.90
C LEU A 192 -24.13 9.63 -21.84
N LYS A 193 -25.40 9.43 -22.24
CA LYS A 193 -26.47 9.13 -21.27
C LYS A 193 -26.29 7.73 -20.74
N GLN A 194 -26.04 6.77 -21.63
CA GLN A 194 -25.76 5.39 -21.25
C GLN A 194 -24.48 5.30 -20.41
N LEU A 195 -23.40 5.99 -20.81
CA LEU A 195 -22.17 6.01 -20.01
C LEU A 195 -22.40 6.56 -18.60
N LYS A 196 -23.17 7.63 -18.46
CA LYS A 196 -23.49 8.23 -17.16
C LYS A 196 -24.33 7.29 -16.27
N LEU A 197 -25.29 6.58 -16.85
CA LEU A 197 -26.06 5.54 -16.14
C LEU A 197 -25.16 4.37 -15.72
N SER A 198 -24.24 3.97 -16.58
CA SER A 198 -23.28 2.89 -16.35
C SER A 198 -22.32 3.23 -15.22
N ALA A 199 -21.76 4.44 -15.23
CA ALA A 199 -20.93 4.98 -14.16
C ALA A 199 -21.66 4.97 -12.81
N PHE A 200 -22.92 5.40 -12.80
CA PHE A 200 -23.75 5.37 -11.60
C PHE A 200 -24.03 3.94 -11.12
N ARG A 201 -24.34 3.00 -12.03
CA ARG A 201 -24.57 1.58 -11.71
C ARG A 201 -23.30 0.94 -11.14
N LEU A 202 -22.14 1.20 -11.73
CA LEU A 202 -20.84 0.72 -11.29
C LEU A 202 -20.53 1.15 -9.85
N VAL A 203 -20.55 2.46 -9.58
CA VAL A 203 -20.21 3.04 -8.27
C VAL A 203 -21.14 2.56 -7.17
N ASN A 204 -22.42 2.34 -7.46
CA ASN A 204 -23.36 1.85 -6.45
C ASN A 204 -23.26 0.35 -6.21
N SER A 205 -22.71 -0.42 -7.15
CA SER A 205 -22.52 -1.86 -7.03
C SER A 205 -21.21 -2.25 -6.32
N ILE A 206 -20.21 -1.37 -6.33
CA ILE A 206 -18.89 -1.61 -5.72
C ILE A 206 -18.71 -0.66 -4.53
N ASP A 207 -18.66 -1.21 -3.32
CA ASP A 207 -18.66 -0.44 -2.07
C ASP A 207 -17.47 0.52 -1.91
N VAL A 208 -16.27 0.07 -2.27
CA VAL A 208 -15.04 0.89 -2.15
C VAL A 208 -15.06 2.13 -3.07
N LEU A 209 -15.78 2.09 -4.21
CA LEU A 209 -15.90 3.24 -5.11
C LEU A 209 -16.81 4.34 -4.53
N ARG A 210 -17.72 3.99 -3.63
CA ARG A 210 -18.61 4.91 -2.88
C ARG A 210 -18.16 5.12 -1.43
N THR A 211 -16.87 4.92 -1.16
CA THR A 211 -16.27 5.10 0.14
C THR A 211 -15.50 6.42 0.18
N VAL A 212 -15.66 7.17 1.27
CA VAL A 212 -14.88 8.38 1.57
C VAL A 212 -14.07 8.19 2.85
N PHE A 213 -13.02 8.98 3.03
CA PHE A 213 -12.09 8.80 4.14
C PHE A 213 -12.12 9.99 5.09
N LEU A 214 -12.11 9.71 6.40
CA LEU A 214 -12.07 10.73 7.44
C LEU A 214 -11.04 10.39 8.52
N PRO A 215 -10.35 11.38 9.10
CA PRO A 215 -9.45 11.14 10.21
C PRO A 215 -10.22 11.01 11.52
N HIS A 216 -9.77 10.09 12.39
CA HIS A 216 -10.30 9.90 13.73
C HIS A 216 -9.26 9.25 14.65
N GLY A 217 -8.95 9.90 15.77
CA GLY A 217 -7.91 9.44 16.70
C GLY A 217 -6.54 9.46 16.04
N ASP A 218 -5.89 8.29 15.98
CA ASP A 218 -4.55 8.07 15.44
C ASP A 218 -4.55 7.50 14.00
N ARG A 219 -5.73 7.41 13.35
CA ARG A 219 -5.92 6.71 12.07
C ARG A 219 -7.00 7.34 11.19
N PHE A 220 -7.10 6.87 9.96
CA PHE A 220 -8.25 7.16 9.10
C PHE A 220 -9.35 6.10 9.27
N LEU A 221 -10.58 6.52 9.01
CA LEU A 221 -11.76 5.67 8.87
C LEU A 221 -12.23 5.72 7.43
N GLN A 222 -12.70 4.59 6.94
CA GLN A 222 -13.43 4.50 5.68
C GLN A 222 -14.94 4.53 5.99
N VAL A 223 -15.62 5.52 5.41
CA VAL A 223 -17.07 5.71 5.52
C VAL A 223 -17.70 5.25 4.22
N VAL A 224 -18.30 4.07 4.26
CA VAL A 224 -18.93 3.48 3.09
C VAL A 224 -20.32 4.11 2.95
N LEU A 225 -20.63 4.76 1.84
CA LEU A 225 -21.94 5.42 1.63
C LEU A 225 -22.94 4.45 1.03
N ARG A 226 -24.21 4.42 1.44
CA ARG A 226 -25.22 3.51 0.85
C ARG A 226 -25.44 3.72 -0.64
N LYS A 227 -25.38 4.98 -1.05
CA LYS A 227 -25.62 5.41 -2.41
C LYS A 227 -24.80 6.65 -2.68
N MET A 228 -24.14 6.70 -3.83
CA MET A 228 -23.34 7.84 -4.25
C MET A 228 -23.59 8.09 -5.73
N ARG A 229 -23.72 9.36 -6.10
CA ARG A 229 -23.78 9.77 -7.50
C ARG A 229 -22.40 10.32 -7.84
N PRO A 230 -21.60 9.63 -8.67
CA PRO A 230 -20.28 10.14 -9.03
C PRO A 230 -20.44 11.41 -9.83
N ASP A 231 -19.48 12.32 -9.67
CA ASP A 231 -19.39 13.46 -10.57
C ASP A 231 -19.06 12.97 -11.98
N PHE A 232 -19.73 13.59 -12.95
CA PHE A 232 -19.64 13.22 -14.36
C PHE A 232 -19.45 14.49 -15.18
N PHE A 233 -18.21 14.74 -15.60
CA PHE A 233 -17.82 15.92 -16.35
C PHE A 233 -17.67 15.60 -17.83
N VAL A 234 -18.08 16.53 -18.69
CA VAL A 234 -17.85 16.44 -20.14
C VAL A 234 -17.17 17.73 -20.58
N TYR A 235 -16.03 17.59 -21.23
CA TYR A 235 -15.24 18.69 -21.76
C TYR A 235 -15.06 18.53 -23.27
N GLU A 236 -14.89 19.67 -23.94
CA GLU A 236 -14.36 19.74 -25.30
C GLU A 236 -12.98 20.38 -25.25
N THR A 237 -12.04 19.88 -26.06
CA THR A 237 -10.67 20.38 -26.10
C THR A 237 -10.15 20.47 -27.54
N GLU A 238 -9.35 21.51 -27.78
CA GLU A 238 -8.55 21.65 -29.00
C GLU A 238 -7.15 21.02 -28.84
N SER A 239 -6.64 20.97 -27.60
CA SER A 239 -5.39 20.30 -27.23
C SER A 239 -5.46 18.79 -27.48
N ASN A 240 -4.29 18.15 -27.56
CA ASN A 240 -4.23 16.69 -27.59
C ASN A 240 -4.67 16.09 -26.23
N MET A 241 -5.07 14.81 -26.23
CA MET A 241 -5.66 14.17 -25.04
C MET A 241 -4.69 14.06 -23.86
N ASP A 242 -3.40 13.86 -24.12
CA ASP A 242 -2.38 13.74 -23.08
C ASP A 242 -2.11 15.09 -22.39
N GLU A 243 -2.04 16.17 -23.17
CA GLU A 243 -1.94 17.53 -22.66
C GLU A 243 -3.16 17.90 -21.80
N PHE A 244 -4.38 17.55 -22.26
CA PHE A 244 -5.58 17.76 -21.43
C PHE A 244 -5.52 16.95 -20.13
N THR A 245 -5.07 15.70 -20.19
CA THR A 245 -4.92 14.85 -19.01
C THR A 245 -3.91 15.44 -18.02
N ALA A 246 -2.80 16.00 -18.51
CA ALA A 246 -1.80 16.69 -17.68
C ALA A 246 -2.37 17.98 -17.05
N MET A 247 -3.17 18.76 -17.78
CA MET A 247 -3.88 19.92 -17.22
C MET A 247 -4.85 19.51 -16.11
N LEU A 248 -5.56 18.40 -16.29
CA LEU A 248 -6.45 17.84 -15.28
C LEU A 248 -5.68 17.43 -14.02
N GLN A 249 -4.54 16.75 -14.16
CA GLN A 249 -3.65 16.40 -13.05
C GLN A 249 -3.15 17.64 -12.32
N GLN A 250 -2.75 18.70 -13.05
CA GLN A 250 -2.35 19.97 -12.44
C GLN A 250 -3.50 20.60 -11.64
N ARG A 251 -4.69 20.70 -12.22
CA ARG A 251 -5.87 21.24 -11.52
C ARG A 251 -6.16 20.47 -10.25
N ASP A 252 -6.11 19.14 -10.32
CA ASP A 252 -6.36 18.31 -9.16
C ASP A 252 -5.19 18.40 -8.16
N ARG A 253 -3.94 18.69 -8.55
CA ARG A 253 -2.88 19.02 -7.57
C ARG A 253 -3.22 20.29 -6.77
N ASP A 254 -3.76 21.30 -7.44
CA ASP A 254 -4.11 22.59 -6.81
C ASP A 254 -5.43 22.52 -6.02
N GLN A 255 -6.41 21.74 -6.48
CA GLN A 255 -7.80 21.74 -6.00
C GLN A 255 -8.39 20.33 -5.87
N GLY A 256 -7.54 19.35 -5.57
CA GLY A 256 -7.93 17.94 -5.54
C GLY A 256 -8.88 17.59 -4.39
N PRO A 257 -9.32 16.32 -4.35
CA PRO A 257 -10.32 15.90 -3.38
C PRO A 257 -9.78 15.99 -1.95
N ARG A 258 -10.63 16.42 -1.03
CA ARG A 258 -10.32 16.52 0.41
C ARG A 258 -10.89 15.35 1.20
N LEU A 259 -10.41 15.15 2.42
CA LEU A 259 -10.98 14.14 3.31
C LEU A 259 -12.47 14.44 3.56
N GLY A 260 -13.30 13.41 3.46
CA GLY A 260 -14.77 13.50 3.47
C GLY A 260 -15.40 13.61 2.08
N GLU A 261 -14.64 13.95 1.04
CA GLU A 261 -15.11 14.04 -0.35
C GLU A 261 -14.82 12.75 -1.15
N PRO A 262 -15.57 12.46 -2.23
CA PRO A 262 -15.28 11.34 -3.12
C PRO A 262 -13.96 11.51 -3.89
N PHE A 263 -13.11 10.49 -3.84
CA PHE A 263 -11.85 10.47 -4.60
C PHE A 263 -12.08 10.00 -6.05
N PHE A 264 -13.20 9.31 -6.29
CA PHE A 264 -13.59 8.72 -7.56
C PHE A 264 -14.42 9.67 -8.45
N ASN A 265 -13.95 9.97 -9.67
CA ASN A 265 -14.65 10.81 -10.65
C ASN A 265 -14.66 10.22 -12.07
N PHE A 266 -15.72 10.50 -12.85
CA PHE A 266 -15.81 10.21 -14.28
C PHE A 266 -15.71 11.48 -15.11
N ILE A 267 -14.85 11.46 -16.12
CA ILE A 267 -14.61 12.60 -17.02
C ILE A 267 -14.61 12.11 -18.46
N VAL A 268 -15.29 12.80 -19.36
CA VAL A 268 -15.23 12.55 -20.80
C VAL A 268 -14.67 13.78 -21.48
N VAL A 269 -13.67 13.59 -22.32
CA VAL A 269 -13.02 14.65 -23.08
C VAL A 269 -13.20 14.35 -24.55
N LYS A 270 -13.82 15.27 -25.29
CA LYS A 270 -14.02 15.16 -26.73
C LYS A 270 -13.08 16.09 -27.46
N ARG A 271 -12.43 15.60 -28.51
CA ARG A 271 -11.64 16.46 -29.39
C ARG A 271 -12.61 17.28 -30.25
N LYS A 272 -12.40 18.59 -30.29
CA LYS A 272 -13.21 19.47 -31.14
C LYS A 272 -13.09 19.06 -32.62
N ASP A 273 -14.21 19.11 -33.34
CA ASP A 273 -14.31 18.77 -34.77
C ASP A 273 -13.81 17.35 -35.14
N SER A 274 -13.85 16.41 -34.19
CA SER A 274 -13.44 15.01 -34.37
C SER A 274 -14.35 14.06 -33.57
N ASP A 275 -14.40 12.80 -33.96
CA ASP A 275 -15.04 11.70 -33.24
C ASP A 275 -14.15 11.05 -32.18
N HIS A 276 -12.89 11.50 -32.06
CA HIS A 276 -11.95 11.04 -31.04
C HIS A 276 -12.33 11.61 -29.67
N HIS A 277 -12.40 10.73 -28.68
CA HIS A 277 -12.69 11.07 -27.30
C HIS A 277 -11.94 10.15 -26.32
N ARG A 278 -11.74 10.66 -25.11
CA ARG A 278 -11.14 9.94 -23.99
C ARG A 278 -12.12 9.88 -22.83
N ILE A 279 -12.37 8.68 -22.31
CA ILE A 279 -13.10 8.47 -21.05
C ILE A 279 -12.06 8.29 -19.94
N ILE A 280 -12.10 9.10 -18.89
CA ILE A 280 -11.14 9.10 -17.79
C ILE A 280 -11.86 8.74 -16.48
N ILE A 281 -11.28 7.80 -15.75
CA ILE A 281 -11.60 7.46 -14.36
C ILE A 281 -10.46 7.98 -13.48
N ARG A 282 -10.76 9.02 -12.69
CA ARG A 282 -9.87 9.42 -11.60
C ARG A 282 -10.23 8.60 -10.36
N ILE A 283 -9.25 7.94 -9.76
CA ILE A 283 -9.45 7.08 -8.60
C ILE A 283 -8.20 7.08 -7.72
N SER A 284 -8.38 7.03 -6.40
CA SER A 284 -7.24 6.88 -5.49
C SER A 284 -6.84 5.42 -5.32
N HIS A 285 -5.56 5.17 -5.13
CA HIS A 285 -5.02 3.84 -4.83
C HIS A 285 -5.55 3.28 -3.48
N ALA A 286 -6.18 4.12 -2.65
CA ALA A 286 -6.95 3.68 -1.48
C ALA A 286 -8.29 3.00 -1.84
N GLN A 287 -8.64 2.91 -3.13
CA GLN A 287 -9.89 2.32 -3.62
C GLN A 287 -9.69 1.16 -4.59
N TYR A 288 -8.46 0.89 -5.05
CA TYR A 288 -8.18 -0.20 -5.98
C TYR A 288 -6.75 -0.73 -5.82
N ASP A 289 -6.50 -1.91 -6.39
CA ASP A 289 -5.16 -2.40 -6.67
C ASP A 289 -5.10 -3.04 -8.07
N GLY A 290 -3.90 -3.45 -8.49
CA GLY A 290 -3.69 -4.04 -9.81
C GLY A 290 -4.55 -5.28 -10.07
N VAL A 291 -4.87 -6.07 -9.03
CA VAL A 291 -5.63 -7.33 -9.18
C VAL A 291 -7.12 -7.07 -9.40
N CYS A 292 -7.69 -6.01 -8.80
CA CYS A 292 -9.11 -5.70 -8.97
C CYS A 292 -9.41 -4.73 -10.11
N LEU A 293 -8.44 -3.95 -10.57
CA LEU A 293 -8.65 -2.95 -11.63
C LEU A 293 -9.29 -3.52 -12.91
N PRO A 294 -8.85 -4.67 -13.46
CA PRO A 294 -9.49 -5.25 -14.65
C PRO A 294 -10.96 -5.60 -14.42
N LYS A 295 -11.33 -6.00 -13.19
CA LYS A 295 -12.72 -6.29 -12.83
C LYS A 295 -13.58 -5.03 -12.83
N ILE A 296 -13.02 -3.88 -12.42
CA ILE A 296 -13.71 -2.59 -12.47
C ILE A 296 -14.00 -2.21 -13.93
N PHE A 297 -13.03 -2.41 -14.83
CA PHE A 297 -13.20 -2.12 -16.26
C PHE A 297 -14.23 -3.04 -16.91
N LEU A 298 -14.17 -4.34 -16.64
CA LEU A 298 -15.17 -5.30 -17.11
C LEU A 298 -16.58 -4.95 -16.58
N ALA A 299 -16.70 -4.56 -15.31
CA ALA A 299 -17.98 -4.14 -14.75
C ALA A 299 -18.52 -2.85 -15.40
N LEU A 300 -17.64 -1.91 -15.80
CA LEU A 300 -18.05 -0.74 -16.57
C LEU A 300 -18.56 -1.13 -17.95
N GLN A 301 -17.86 -2.04 -18.64
CA GLN A 301 -18.26 -2.57 -19.93
C GLN A 301 -19.65 -3.24 -19.86
N SER A 302 -19.84 -4.18 -18.94
CA SER A 302 -21.14 -4.85 -18.73
C SER A 302 -22.24 -3.86 -18.36
N ALA A 303 -21.94 -2.86 -17.52
CA ALA A 303 -22.92 -1.82 -17.17
C ALA A 303 -23.38 -1.02 -18.40
N TYR A 304 -22.47 -0.71 -19.32
CA TYR A 304 -22.77 0.03 -20.55
C TYR A 304 -23.56 -0.77 -21.55
N GLN A 305 -23.31 -2.07 -21.65
CA GLN A 305 -24.03 -3.00 -22.50
C GLN A 305 -25.38 -3.45 -21.90
N ASP A 306 -25.74 -2.93 -20.71
CA ASP A 306 -26.90 -3.31 -19.91
C ASP A 306 -26.95 -4.81 -19.54
N GLU A 307 -25.76 -5.41 -19.39
CA GLU A 307 -25.59 -6.80 -18.98
C GLU A 307 -25.53 -6.94 -17.45
N PRO A 308 -25.73 -8.14 -16.88
CA PRO A 308 -25.43 -8.40 -15.48
C PRO A 308 -23.96 -8.09 -15.16
N LEU A 309 -23.72 -7.46 -14.00
CA LEU A 309 -22.34 -7.19 -13.57
C LEU A 309 -21.65 -8.51 -13.17
N PRO A 310 -20.33 -8.62 -13.37
CA PRO A 310 -19.59 -9.78 -12.91
C PRO A 310 -19.70 -9.93 -11.38
N PRO A 311 -19.61 -11.16 -10.84
CA PRO A 311 -19.59 -11.39 -9.41
C PRO A 311 -18.36 -10.70 -8.80
N MET A 312 -18.60 -9.88 -7.78
CA MET A 312 -17.56 -9.11 -7.09
C MET A 312 -17.79 -9.18 -5.59
N SER A 313 -16.72 -9.43 -4.85
CA SER A 313 -16.76 -9.45 -3.39
C SER A 313 -16.48 -8.07 -2.82
N SER A 314 -17.16 -7.75 -1.71
CA SER A 314 -17.10 -6.46 -1.02
C SER A 314 -15.76 -6.26 -0.30
N PHE A 315 -15.14 -5.10 -0.50
CA PHE A 315 -13.92 -4.76 0.25
C PHE A 315 -14.22 -4.55 1.74
N ALA A 316 -15.40 -4.02 2.09
CA ALA A 316 -15.83 -3.93 3.47
C ALA A 316 -15.88 -5.31 4.14
N ASN A 317 -16.34 -6.35 3.43
CA ASN A 317 -16.32 -7.72 3.96
C ASN A 317 -14.90 -8.24 4.16
N TYR A 318 -13.97 -7.94 3.24
CA TYR A 318 -12.56 -8.27 3.41
C TYR A 318 -11.99 -7.64 4.68
N VAL A 319 -12.16 -6.33 4.88
CA VAL A 319 -11.65 -5.61 6.07
C VAL A 319 -12.20 -6.21 7.37
N ARG A 320 -13.50 -6.53 7.43
CA ARG A 320 -14.11 -7.16 8.61
C ARG A 320 -13.57 -8.56 8.88
N SER A 321 -13.44 -9.36 7.82
CA SER A 321 -12.95 -10.73 7.94
C SER A 321 -11.50 -10.72 8.41
N THR A 322 -10.65 -9.89 7.80
CA THR A 322 -9.25 -9.73 8.19
C THR A 322 -9.10 -9.22 9.62
N ALA A 323 -9.93 -8.26 10.06
CA ALA A 323 -9.92 -7.78 11.44
C ALA A 323 -10.25 -8.90 12.45
N SER A 324 -11.12 -9.84 12.09
CA SER A 324 -11.46 -10.99 12.95
C SER A 324 -10.39 -12.09 12.99
N THR A 325 -9.48 -12.12 12.00
CA THR A 325 -8.41 -13.13 11.92
C THR A 325 -7.11 -12.70 12.59
N ILE A 326 -6.92 -11.40 12.86
CA ILE A 326 -5.72 -10.89 13.52
C ILE A 326 -5.74 -11.30 15.00
N THR A 327 -4.75 -12.09 15.40
CA THR A 327 -4.57 -12.63 16.76
C THR A 327 -3.22 -12.20 17.35
N SER A 328 -2.98 -12.55 18.62
CA SER A 328 -1.66 -12.37 19.26
C SER A 328 -0.52 -13.03 18.50
N ASP A 329 -0.79 -14.12 17.77
CA ASP A 329 0.21 -14.89 17.03
C ASP A 329 0.81 -14.07 15.89
N HIS A 330 0.02 -13.18 15.27
CA HIS A 330 0.52 -12.24 14.26
C HIS A 330 1.62 -11.36 14.85
N TYR A 331 1.34 -10.72 15.98
CA TYR A 331 2.30 -9.87 16.66
C TYR A 331 3.52 -10.65 17.15
N GLN A 332 3.33 -11.89 17.63
CA GLN A 332 4.44 -12.74 18.07
C GLN A 332 5.36 -13.14 16.92
N HIS A 333 4.78 -13.50 15.77
CA HIS A 333 5.55 -13.84 14.55
C HIS A 333 6.42 -12.67 14.10
N TRP A 334 5.83 -11.49 13.93
CA TRP A 334 6.57 -10.30 13.49
C TRP A 334 7.61 -9.84 14.51
N ARG A 335 7.32 -9.90 15.83
CA ARG A 335 8.32 -9.64 16.89
C ARG A 335 9.49 -10.61 16.80
N ALA A 336 9.23 -11.90 16.57
CA ALA A 336 10.27 -12.90 16.45
C ALA A 336 11.15 -12.64 15.21
N LEU A 337 10.54 -12.37 14.05
CA LEU A 337 11.25 -12.09 12.81
C LEU A 337 12.11 -10.82 12.91
N LEU A 338 11.59 -9.75 13.52
CA LEU A 338 12.23 -8.43 13.55
C LEU A 338 13.02 -8.15 14.83
N LYS A 339 13.15 -9.12 15.74
CA LYS A 339 13.88 -8.92 17.00
C LYS A 339 15.32 -8.43 16.76
N GLY A 340 15.65 -7.26 17.31
CA GLY A 340 16.98 -6.64 17.21
C GLY A 340 17.38 -6.20 15.80
N SER A 341 16.44 -6.14 14.85
CA SER A 341 16.70 -5.63 13.51
C SER A 341 16.70 -4.10 13.47
N ARG A 342 17.17 -3.53 12.37
CA ARG A 342 17.03 -2.11 12.03
C ARG A 342 16.64 -2.00 10.56
N MET A 343 15.94 -0.94 10.19
CA MET A 343 15.68 -0.64 8.79
C MET A 343 17.02 -0.45 8.04
N THR A 344 17.16 -1.03 6.85
CA THR A 344 18.40 -0.93 6.08
C THR A 344 18.46 0.39 5.33
N GLU A 345 19.34 1.29 5.74
CA GLU A 345 19.49 2.60 5.13
C GLU A 345 20.53 2.58 4.01
N ILE A 346 20.10 2.92 2.79
CA ILE A 346 21.01 3.22 1.67
C ILE A 346 21.40 4.69 1.60
N VAL A 347 20.59 5.55 2.22
CA VAL A 347 20.89 6.94 2.53
C VAL A 347 20.86 7.06 4.06
N ARG A 348 22.01 7.32 4.69
CA ARG A 348 22.12 7.51 6.14
C ARG A 348 21.43 8.82 6.53
N ARG A 349 20.47 8.75 7.46
CA ARG A 349 19.65 9.89 7.89
C ARG A 349 19.43 9.89 9.40
N HIS A 350 19.01 11.04 9.93
CA HIS A 350 18.71 11.23 11.36
C HIS A 350 17.21 11.33 11.65
N GLY A 351 16.35 11.19 10.64
CA GLY A 351 14.91 11.28 10.75
C GLY A 351 14.20 10.51 9.64
N PRO A 352 12.90 10.75 9.43
CA PRO A 352 12.14 10.01 8.42
C PRO A 352 12.61 10.30 7.00
N ASN A 353 12.41 9.31 6.13
CA ASN A 353 12.67 9.36 4.69
C ASN A 353 11.59 10.05 3.87
N TYR A 354 10.68 10.79 4.52
CA TYR A 354 9.69 11.59 3.82
C TYR A 354 10.41 12.79 3.19
N ARG A 355 10.44 12.86 1.86
CA ARG A 355 10.99 13.99 1.12
C ARG A 355 9.97 14.54 0.16
N ARG A 356 10.08 15.84 -0.10
CA ARG A 356 9.38 16.50 -1.18
C ARG A 356 10.04 16.11 -2.50
N SER A 357 9.50 15.11 -3.21
CA SER A 357 10.08 14.68 -4.48
C SER A 357 9.47 15.37 -5.71
N ALA A 358 8.41 16.16 -5.54
CA ALA A 358 7.80 17.03 -6.57
C ALA A 358 7.62 16.35 -7.96
N GLY A 359 7.38 15.04 -7.99
CA GLY A 359 7.21 14.25 -9.22
C GLY A 359 8.47 14.01 -10.05
N ALA A 360 9.67 14.26 -9.55
CA ALA A 360 10.93 14.02 -10.27
C ALA A 360 11.49 12.61 -10.02
N THR A 361 10.70 11.57 -10.26
CA THR A 361 11.18 10.18 -10.18
C THR A 361 11.77 9.74 -11.50
N THR A 362 12.88 9.02 -11.43
CA THR A 362 13.51 8.37 -12.58
C THR A 362 13.45 6.88 -12.41
N GLN A 363 13.13 6.18 -13.49
CA GLN A 363 13.14 4.72 -13.55
C GLN A 363 14.22 4.24 -14.51
N LEU A 364 15.14 3.44 -14.00
CA LEU A 364 16.10 2.70 -14.81
C LEU A 364 15.55 1.29 -15.06
N LYS A 365 15.78 0.73 -16.25
CA LYS A 365 15.27 -0.60 -16.64
C LYS A 365 16.36 -1.43 -17.29
N GLN A 366 16.39 -2.71 -16.96
CA GLN A 366 17.24 -3.69 -17.63
C GLN A 366 16.51 -5.02 -17.73
N THR A 367 16.50 -5.61 -18.92
CA THR A 367 15.99 -6.97 -19.12
C THR A 367 17.14 -7.95 -19.04
N ILE A 368 17.00 -8.97 -18.19
CA ILE A 368 17.97 -10.04 -18.01
C ILE A 368 17.36 -11.41 -18.30
N LEU A 369 18.22 -12.36 -18.63
CA LEU A 369 17.87 -13.78 -18.65
C LEU A 369 17.81 -14.28 -17.20
N LEU A 370 16.67 -14.89 -16.86
CA LEU A 370 16.41 -15.57 -15.58
C LEU A 370 15.66 -16.87 -15.90
N PRO A 371 16.37 -17.92 -16.35
CA PRO A 371 15.75 -19.21 -16.59
C PRO A 371 15.22 -19.81 -15.27
N PRO A 372 14.19 -20.67 -15.33
CA PRO A 372 13.72 -21.42 -14.17
C PRO A 372 14.86 -22.22 -13.52
N ILE A 373 14.92 -22.21 -12.20
CA ILE A 373 15.89 -23.01 -11.45
C ILE A 373 15.32 -24.41 -11.28
N ALA A 374 15.76 -25.35 -12.13
CA ALA A 374 15.24 -26.72 -12.25
C ALA A 374 15.34 -27.60 -10.97
N HIS A 375 15.97 -27.13 -9.89
CA HIS A 375 16.27 -27.95 -8.70
C HIS A 375 15.75 -27.39 -7.36
N GLY A 376 14.65 -26.61 -7.35
CA GLY A 376 14.15 -26.15 -6.06
C GLY A 376 12.84 -25.36 -6.02
N SER A 377 12.00 -25.41 -7.07
CA SER A 377 10.70 -24.71 -7.06
C SER A 377 10.85 -23.22 -6.72
N ILE A 378 11.96 -22.60 -7.15
CA ILE A 378 12.31 -21.21 -6.81
C ILE A 378 11.67 -20.28 -7.82
N THR A 379 10.84 -19.35 -7.33
CA THR A 379 10.17 -18.37 -8.20
C THR A 379 11.11 -17.24 -8.62
N THR A 380 10.85 -16.59 -9.76
CA THR A 380 11.57 -15.36 -10.18
C THR A 380 11.51 -14.27 -9.11
N ALA A 381 10.38 -14.15 -8.42
CA ALA A 381 10.21 -13.22 -7.30
C ALA A 381 11.20 -13.52 -6.16
N THR A 382 11.41 -14.80 -5.83
CA THR A 382 12.42 -15.23 -4.85
C THR A 382 13.82 -14.83 -5.31
N VAL A 383 14.18 -15.07 -6.57
CA VAL A 383 15.50 -14.71 -7.12
C VAL A 383 15.78 -13.22 -6.96
N VAL A 384 14.84 -12.36 -7.38
CA VAL A 384 15.02 -10.90 -7.31
C VAL A 384 15.08 -10.42 -5.86
N LYS A 385 14.25 -10.97 -4.94
CA LYS A 385 14.30 -10.61 -3.51
C LYS A 385 15.63 -11.01 -2.87
N SER A 386 16.12 -12.22 -3.13
CA SER A 386 17.41 -12.69 -2.62
C SER A 386 18.57 -11.88 -3.18
N ALA A 387 18.54 -11.56 -4.48
CA ALA A 387 19.55 -10.72 -5.11
C ALA A 387 19.56 -9.31 -4.49
N TRP A 388 18.37 -8.74 -4.24
CA TRP A 388 18.25 -7.45 -3.56
C TRP A 388 18.81 -7.47 -2.14
N ALA A 389 18.54 -8.53 -1.38
CA ALA A 389 19.12 -8.69 -0.04
C ALA A 389 20.65 -8.67 -0.06
N LEU A 390 21.28 -9.34 -1.04
CA LEU A 390 22.74 -9.35 -1.19
C LEU A 390 23.28 -7.98 -1.66
N VAL A 391 22.59 -7.30 -2.57
CA VAL A 391 22.93 -5.92 -2.96
C VAL A 391 22.95 -5.00 -1.74
N LEU A 392 21.90 -5.04 -0.92
CA LEU A 392 21.82 -4.23 0.30
C LEU A 392 22.93 -4.56 1.29
N ALA A 393 23.24 -5.84 1.47
CA ALA A 393 24.33 -6.27 2.37
C ALA A 393 25.68 -5.73 1.90
N GLN A 394 25.96 -5.82 0.59
CA GLN A 394 27.19 -5.30 -0.02
C GLN A 394 27.29 -3.77 0.02
N LEU A 395 26.18 -3.06 -0.21
CA LEU A 395 26.15 -1.60 -0.16
C LEU A 395 26.34 -1.08 1.27
N THR A 396 25.70 -1.72 2.24
CA THR A 396 25.73 -1.26 3.64
C THR A 396 26.92 -1.78 4.44
N GLY A 397 27.61 -2.82 3.96
CA GLY A 397 28.63 -3.53 4.73
C GLY A 397 28.02 -4.23 5.95
N ARG A 398 26.78 -4.73 5.84
CA ARG A 398 26.05 -5.38 6.94
C ARG A 398 25.51 -6.74 6.52
N SER A 399 25.56 -7.68 7.45
CA SER A 399 25.03 -9.04 7.26
C SER A 399 23.58 -9.21 7.72
N ASP A 400 22.95 -8.17 8.27
CA ASP A 400 21.53 -8.16 8.66
C ASP A 400 20.82 -7.01 7.93
N VAL A 401 19.95 -7.36 6.99
CA VAL A 401 19.23 -6.39 6.15
C VAL A 401 17.72 -6.59 6.21
N VAL A 402 16.98 -5.49 6.16
CA VAL A 402 15.52 -5.41 6.16
C VAL A 402 15.05 -4.49 5.03
N PHE A 403 14.10 -4.97 4.23
CA PHE A 403 13.44 -4.20 3.18
C PHE A 403 11.96 -4.59 3.05
N GLY A 404 11.18 -3.79 2.32
CA GLY A 404 9.75 -4.05 2.11
C GLY A 404 9.50 -4.96 0.93
N HIS A 405 8.51 -5.84 1.04
CA HIS A 405 7.99 -6.63 -0.07
C HIS A 405 6.50 -6.40 -0.26
N THR A 406 6.12 -5.94 -1.45
CA THR A 406 4.72 -5.74 -1.81
C THR A 406 4.05 -7.08 -2.13
N ILE A 407 2.98 -7.39 -1.42
CA ILE A 407 2.16 -8.59 -1.59
C ILE A 407 0.72 -8.23 -1.97
N SER A 408 -0.01 -9.17 -2.58
CA SER A 408 -1.40 -8.95 -3.01
C SER A 408 -2.39 -8.81 -1.85
N GLY A 409 -2.03 -9.30 -0.66
CA GLY A 409 -2.88 -9.45 0.53
C GLY A 409 -4.05 -10.43 0.37
N ARG A 410 -4.09 -11.16 -0.74
CA ARG A 410 -5.15 -12.14 -1.06
C ARG A 410 -4.74 -13.59 -0.74
N ASN A 411 -3.65 -13.76 0.01
CA ASN A 411 -3.25 -15.05 0.57
C ASN A 411 -4.09 -15.44 1.80
N ALA A 412 -4.84 -14.49 2.36
CA ALA A 412 -5.66 -14.71 3.54
C ALA A 412 -6.77 -15.74 3.28
N THR A 413 -7.17 -16.47 4.32
CA THR A 413 -8.27 -17.44 4.30
C THR A 413 -9.65 -16.78 4.30
N VAL A 414 -9.77 -15.58 3.72
CA VAL A 414 -11.04 -14.87 3.55
C VAL A 414 -11.78 -15.47 2.34
N PRO A 415 -13.03 -15.94 2.50
CA PRO A 415 -13.84 -16.39 1.36
C PRO A 415 -14.10 -15.25 0.36
N GLY A 416 -13.93 -15.49 -0.94
CA GLY A 416 -14.17 -14.47 -1.97
C GLY A 416 -13.04 -13.44 -2.13
N VAL A 417 -11.87 -13.65 -1.53
CA VAL A 417 -10.77 -12.67 -1.52
C VAL A 417 -10.17 -12.44 -2.91
N GLU A 418 -10.15 -13.47 -3.75
CA GLU A 418 -9.73 -13.44 -5.15
C GLU A 418 -10.62 -12.55 -6.02
N SER A 419 -11.93 -12.51 -5.72
CA SER A 419 -12.95 -11.69 -6.38
C SER A 419 -13.19 -10.34 -5.70
N THR A 420 -12.47 -10.03 -4.62
CA THR A 420 -12.64 -8.77 -3.87
C THR A 420 -12.16 -7.56 -4.67
N VAL A 421 -13.02 -6.55 -4.77
CA VAL A 421 -12.71 -5.28 -5.43
C VAL A 421 -12.38 -4.20 -4.41
N GLY A 422 -11.09 -3.95 -4.25
CA GLY A 422 -10.52 -2.95 -3.36
C GLY A 422 -9.03 -3.22 -3.12
N PRO A 423 -8.32 -2.32 -2.42
CA PRO A 423 -6.88 -2.39 -2.24
C PRO A 423 -6.52 -3.40 -1.14
N CYS A 424 -6.44 -4.67 -1.50
CA CYS A 424 -6.11 -5.73 -0.54
C CYS A 424 -4.61 -5.78 -0.24
N LEU A 425 -3.79 -5.14 -1.08
CA LEU A 425 -2.34 -5.20 -1.03
C LEU A 425 -1.76 -4.74 0.32
N ASN A 426 -0.59 -5.28 0.65
CA ASN A 426 0.17 -4.91 1.84
C ASN A 426 1.67 -4.90 1.52
N ILE A 427 2.49 -4.25 2.36
CA ILE A 427 3.95 -4.25 2.22
C ILE A 427 4.56 -4.83 3.49
N VAL A 428 5.09 -6.04 3.42
CA VAL A 428 5.57 -6.80 4.58
C VAL A 428 7.10 -6.86 4.63
N PRO A 429 7.71 -6.94 5.81
CA PRO A 429 9.15 -6.87 5.91
C PRO A 429 9.78 -8.21 5.53
N VAL A 430 10.87 -8.13 4.76
CA VAL A 430 11.78 -9.24 4.51
C VAL A 430 13.07 -8.95 5.25
N ARG A 431 13.49 -9.87 6.14
CA ARG A 431 14.75 -9.76 6.86
C ARG A 431 15.70 -10.88 6.48
N VAL A 432 16.90 -10.55 6.05
CA VAL A 432 17.95 -11.54 5.76
C VAL A 432 19.11 -11.32 6.71
N ARG A 433 19.40 -12.34 7.52
CA ARG A 433 20.63 -12.45 8.29
C ARG A 433 21.52 -13.47 7.61
N PHE A 434 22.56 -13.01 6.92
CA PHE A 434 23.52 -13.86 6.25
C PHE A 434 24.24 -14.75 7.28
N CYS A 435 24.50 -16.00 6.91
CA CYS A 435 25.21 -16.96 7.73
C CYS A 435 26.49 -17.44 7.03
N GLU A 436 27.44 -17.93 7.83
CA GLU A 436 28.67 -18.55 7.34
C GLU A 436 28.37 -19.75 6.44
N GLY A 437 29.10 -19.85 5.32
CA GLY A 437 29.01 -20.99 4.40
C GLY A 437 27.75 -21.06 3.53
N TRP A 438 26.87 -20.04 3.56
CA TRP A 438 25.71 -20.00 2.67
C TRP A 438 26.10 -19.95 1.20
N THR A 439 25.40 -20.74 0.39
CA THR A 439 25.39 -20.63 -1.06
C THR A 439 24.27 -19.71 -1.55
N ALA A 440 24.27 -19.35 -2.84
CA ALA A 440 23.14 -18.65 -3.45
C ALA A 440 21.82 -19.42 -3.27
N LEU A 441 21.84 -20.75 -3.42
CA LEU A 441 20.68 -21.62 -3.22
C LEU A 441 20.17 -21.61 -1.79
N ASP A 442 21.07 -21.56 -0.79
CA ASP A 442 20.66 -21.46 0.62
C ASP A 442 19.93 -20.14 0.89
N LEU A 443 20.42 -19.03 0.32
CA LEU A 443 19.75 -17.74 0.42
C LEU A 443 18.39 -17.74 -0.30
N LEU A 444 18.30 -18.34 -1.49
CA LEU A 444 17.04 -18.47 -2.23
C LEU A 444 16.00 -19.26 -1.42
N ARG A 445 16.40 -20.41 -0.88
CA ARG A 445 15.54 -21.24 -0.01
C ARG A 445 15.13 -20.50 1.24
N PHE A 446 16.06 -19.84 1.93
CA PHE A 446 15.78 -19.06 3.12
C PHE A 446 14.72 -17.96 2.87
N VAL A 447 14.85 -17.20 1.80
CA VAL A 447 13.90 -16.12 1.44
C VAL A 447 12.54 -16.70 1.06
N GLN A 448 12.50 -17.83 0.36
CA GLN A 448 11.25 -18.52 0.01
C GLN A 448 10.55 -19.10 1.25
N ASP A 449 11.29 -19.76 2.13
CA ASP A 449 10.77 -20.33 3.38
C ASP A 449 10.22 -19.24 4.30
N GLN A 450 10.90 -18.09 4.36
CA GLN A 450 10.42 -16.92 5.07
C GLN A 450 9.11 -16.40 4.47
N GLN A 451 8.99 -16.30 3.14
CA GLN A 451 7.75 -15.90 2.48
C GLN A 451 6.59 -16.81 2.89
N VAL A 452 6.77 -18.13 2.77
CA VAL A 452 5.75 -19.12 3.14
C VAL A 452 5.37 -19.03 4.61
N SER A 453 6.35 -18.79 5.49
CA SER A 453 6.13 -18.63 6.92
C SER A 453 5.39 -17.34 7.27
N ASN A 454 5.54 -16.29 6.45
CA ASN A 454 4.87 -15.00 6.64
C ASN A 454 3.40 -15.05 6.23
N MET A 455 3.01 -15.84 5.22
CA MET A 455 1.66 -15.86 4.63
C MET A 455 0.49 -15.83 5.65
N PRO A 456 0.49 -16.63 6.74
CA PRO A 456 -0.62 -16.60 7.70
C PRO A 456 -0.75 -15.28 8.49
N TYR A 457 0.29 -14.44 8.47
CA TYR A 457 0.41 -13.24 9.29
C TYR A 457 0.47 -11.94 8.47
N GLU A 458 0.35 -12.05 7.15
CA GLU A 458 0.40 -10.95 6.17
C GLU A 458 -0.78 -9.96 6.27
N ALA A 459 -1.81 -10.31 7.05
CA ALA A 459 -2.96 -9.45 7.35
C ALA A 459 -2.59 -8.21 8.20
N LEU A 460 -1.51 -8.28 8.99
CA LEU A 460 -1.07 -7.16 9.81
C LEU A 460 -0.35 -6.14 8.94
N GLY A 461 -0.79 -4.88 9.01
CA GLY A 461 -0.19 -3.80 8.22
C GLY A 461 1.19 -3.38 8.74
N PHE A 462 2.00 -2.78 7.88
CA PHE A 462 3.37 -2.38 8.22
C PHE A 462 3.45 -1.35 9.35
N ARG A 463 2.53 -0.38 9.40
CA ARG A 463 2.54 0.65 10.45
C ARG A 463 2.29 -0.01 11.81
N GLU A 464 1.34 -0.94 11.88
CA GLU A 464 1.09 -1.74 13.07
C GLU A 464 2.29 -2.64 13.45
N ILE A 465 2.95 -3.27 12.46
CA ILE A 465 4.18 -4.06 12.68
C ILE A 465 5.28 -3.17 13.26
N SER A 466 5.55 -2.01 12.67
CA SER A 466 6.58 -1.08 13.11
C SER A 466 6.36 -0.69 14.58
N LYS A 467 5.15 -0.21 14.91
CA LYS A 467 4.82 0.33 16.25
C LYS A 467 4.76 -0.73 17.35
N HIS A 468 4.31 -1.95 17.05
CA HIS A 468 3.98 -2.92 18.09
C HIS A 468 4.85 -4.19 18.08
N CYS A 469 5.69 -4.34 17.06
CA CYS A 469 6.56 -5.50 16.89
C CYS A 469 8.05 -5.17 16.82
N THR A 470 8.43 -3.88 16.85
CA THR A 470 9.83 -3.44 16.75
C THR A 470 10.16 -2.38 17.80
N GLU A 471 11.45 -2.05 17.93
CA GLU A 471 11.95 -0.90 18.69
C GLU A 471 12.28 0.28 17.75
N TRP A 472 11.82 0.23 16.50
CA TRP A 472 12.06 1.29 15.55
C TRP A 472 11.21 2.52 15.91
N PRO A 473 11.65 3.73 15.58
CA PRO A 473 10.80 4.92 15.69
C PRO A 473 9.49 4.74 14.90
N ASP A 474 8.37 5.24 15.41
CA ASP A 474 7.03 5.12 14.77
C ASP A 474 6.97 5.66 13.34
N TRP A 475 7.82 6.63 13.00
CA TRP A 475 7.94 7.20 11.66
C TRP A 475 8.72 6.32 10.67
N THR A 476 9.30 5.21 11.12
CA THR A 476 10.08 4.31 10.26
C THR A 476 9.23 3.85 9.07
N ASN A 477 9.70 4.14 7.87
CA ASN A 477 9.16 3.61 6.63
C ASN A 477 10.21 2.78 5.90
N TYR A 478 9.78 1.95 4.94
CA TYR A 478 10.73 1.24 4.11
C TYR A 478 11.57 2.22 3.30
N THR A 479 12.89 2.08 3.42
CA THR A 479 13.87 2.77 2.60
C THR A 479 13.94 2.15 1.21
N THR A 480 13.65 0.85 1.08
CA THR A 480 13.62 0.16 -0.21
C THR A 480 12.50 -0.86 -0.23
N VAL A 481 11.86 -1.01 -1.39
CA VAL A 481 10.73 -1.95 -1.58
C VAL A 481 10.96 -2.78 -2.84
N VAL A 482 10.64 -4.07 -2.77
CA VAL A 482 10.66 -4.99 -3.91
C VAL A 482 9.26 -5.47 -4.23
N GLN A 483 8.85 -5.27 -5.48
CA GLN A 483 7.61 -5.76 -6.04
C GLN A 483 7.89 -6.69 -7.22
N HIS A 484 7.15 -7.81 -7.27
CA HIS A 484 7.06 -8.64 -8.46
C HIS A 484 5.71 -8.39 -9.11
N GLN A 485 5.72 -7.83 -10.32
CA GLN A 485 4.52 -7.44 -11.04
C GLN A 485 4.23 -8.44 -12.16
N ASN A 486 3.23 -9.30 -11.93
CA ASN A 486 2.67 -10.18 -12.96
C ASN A 486 1.18 -9.89 -13.24
N VAL A 487 0.77 -8.63 -13.09
CA VAL A 487 -0.61 -8.20 -13.33
C VAL A 487 -0.64 -7.18 -14.47
N SER A 488 -1.43 -7.49 -15.50
CA SER A 488 -1.78 -6.60 -16.60
C SER A 488 -3.27 -6.29 -16.55
N TYR A 489 -3.65 -5.04 -16.80
CA TYR A 489 -5.06 -4.62 -16.88
C TYR A 489 -5.60 -4.58 -18.32
N GLY A 490 -4.92 -5.25 -19.24
CA GLY A 490 -5.29 -5.30 -20.66
C GLY A 490 -4.84 -4.05 -21.42
N SER A 491 -4.75 -4.17 -22.74
CA SER A 491 -4.42 -3.05 -23.64
C SER A 491 -5.67 -2.40 -24.23
N GLU A 492 -6.79 -3.11 -24.28
CA GLU A 492 -8.00 -2.71 -25.00
C GLU A 492 -9.29 -3.12 -24.27
N MET A 493 -10.38 -2.40 -24.52
CA MET A 493 -11.72 -2.66 -24.00
C MET A 493 -12.78 -2.31 -25.05
N GLU A 494 -13.86 -3.07 -25.13
CA GLU A 494 -14.99 -2.81 -26.03
C GLU A 494 -16.12 -2.06 -25.31
N LEU A 495 -16.61 -0.97 -25.88
CA LEU A 495 -17.73 -0.21 -25.32
C LEU A 495 -18.59 0.39 -26.44
N GLY A 496 -19.87 0.01 -26.50
CA GLY A 496 -20.81 0.60 -27.46
C GLY A 496 -20.47 0.37 -28.93
N GLY A 497 -19.73 -0.70 -29.25
CA GLY A 497 -19.26 -0.99 -30.60
C GLY A 497 -17.98 -0.27 -31.01
N ASN A 498 -17.33 0.46 -30.10
CA ASN A 498 -15.98 0.99 -30.31
C ASN A 498 -14.95 0.21 -29.48
N THR A 499 -13.78 -0.01 -30.07
CA THR A 499 -12.58 -0.47 -29.38
C THR A 499 -11.86 0.71 -28.75
N TYR A 500 -11.58 0.62 -27.45
CA TYR A 500 -10.84 1.63 -26.70
C TYR A 500 -9.46 1.12 -26.31
N LYS A 501 -8.43 1.93 -26.50
CA LYS A 501 -7.11 1.69 -25.93
C LYS A 501 -7.10 2.10 -24.46
N ILE A 502 -6.66 1.20 -23.59
CA ILE A 502 -6.55 1.45 -22.15
C ILE A 502 -5.18 2.07 -21.86
N GLY A 503 -5.18 3.13 -21.05
CA GLY A 503 -3.98 3.73 -20.50
C GLY A 503 -4.17 4.21 -19.06
N GLY A 504 -3.07 4.64 -18.46
CA GLY A 504 -3.08 5.21 -17.11
C GLY A 504 -1.99 6.24 -16.96
N VAL A 505 -2.27 7.32 -16.24
CA VAL A 505 -1.28 8.29 -15.78
C VAL A 505 -1.42 8.46 -14.28
N GLY A 506 -0.29 8.42 -13.58
CA GLY A 506 -0.14 8.76 -12.17
C GLY A 506 1.09 9.64 -11.99
N ALA A 507 1.38 10.06 -10.76
CA ALA A 507 2.71 10.55 -10.46
C ALA A 507 3.57 9.37 -9.99
N ASP A 508 4.71 9.17 -10.63
CA ASP A 508 5.70 8.22 -10.15
C ASP A 508 6.40 8.87 -8.96
N GLU A 509 6.03 8.50 -7.74
CA GLU A 509 6.69 8.90 -6.51
C GLU A 509 6.61 7.74 -5.53
N ASP A 510 7.52 7.70 -4.57
CA ASP A 510 7.52 6.75 -3.48
C ASP A 510 8.30 7.41 -2.33
N PHE A 511 7.99 7.05 -1.09
CA PHE A 511 8.84 7.42 0.04
C PHE A 511 10.12 6.57 0.09
N SER A 512 10.13 5.42 -0.58
CA SER A 512 11.32 4.61 -0.68
C SER A 512 12.43 5.32 -1.49
N ASP A 513 13.66 5.16 -1.02
CA ASP A 513 14.86 5.62 -1.72
C ASP A 513 15.06 4.84 -3.03
N PHE A 514 14.77 3.54 -3.00
CA PHE A 514 14.66 2.69 -4.18
C PHE A 514 13.40 1.84 -4.17
N SER A 515 12.66 1.89 -5.28
CA SER A 515 11.59 0.93 -5.57
C SER A 515 12.02 0.00 -6.69
N VAL A 516 12.12 -1.29 -6.41
CA VAL A 516 12.50 -2.34 -7.35
C VAL A 516 11.25 -3.04 -7.84
N ILE A 517 10.99 -3.00 -9.15
CA ILE A 517 9.90 -3.74 -9.78
C ILE A 517 10.48 -4.73 -10.77
N SER A 518 10.17 -6.02 -10.58
CA SER A 518 10.48 -7.09 -11.53
C SER A 518 9.23 -7.51 -12.28
N THR A 519 9.31 -7.55 -13.62
CA THR A 519 8.21 -7.92 -14.51
C THR A 519 8.65 -9.06 -15.43
N PRO A 520 8.02 -10.24 -15.39
CA PRO A 520 8.29 -11.31 -16.34
C PRO A 520 8.08 -10.84 -17.80
N LYS A 521 8.96 -11.27 -18.71
CA LYS A 521 8.88 -10.98 -20.15
C LYS A 521 8.95 -12.30 -20.93
N GLY A 522 7.92 -13.12 -20.82
CA GLY A 522 7.94 -14.51 -21.26
C GLY A 522 8.44 -15.45 -20.16
N SER A 523 8.91 -16.65 -20.54
CA SER A 523 9.24 -17.73 -19.60
C SER A 523 10.66 -17.67 -19.02
N ASP A 524 11.62 -17.01 -19.68
CA ASP A 524 13.04 -17.04 -19.32
C ASP A 524 13.67 -15.66 -19.13
N ARG A 525 12.87 -14.59 -19.21
CA ARG A 525 13.33 -13.20 -19.13
C ARG A 525 12.56 -12.42 -18.09
N CYS A 526 13.26 -11.51 -17.45
CA CYS A 526 12.67 -10.57 -16.50
C CYS A 526 13.22 -9.18 -16.75
N GLU A 527 12.33 -8.20 -16.87
CA GLU A 527 12.67 -6.79 -16.80
C GLU A 527 12.72 -6.38 -15.32
N ILE A 528 13.89 -5.97 -14.87
CA ILE A 528 14.08 -5.35 -13.56
C ILE A 528 14.16 -3.85 -13.76
N SER A 529 13.34 -3.13 -13.01
CA SER A 529 13.34 -1.68 -12.96
C SER A 529 13.65 -1.19 -11.54
N LEU A 530 14.38 -0.09 -11.46
CA LEU A 530 14.77 0.56 -10.22
C LEU A 530 14.39 2.04 -10.33
N SER A 531 13.43 2.46 -9.51
CA SER A 531 12.95 3.84 -9.43
C SER A 531 13.57 4.56 -8.25
N PHE A 532 13.92 5.84 -8.42
CA PHE A 532 14.46 6.71 -7.38
C PHE A 532 14.11 8.18 -7.66
N SER A 533 14.15 9.02 -6.63
CA SER A 533 13.93 10.47 -6.78
C SER A 533 15.20 11.20 -7.22
N GLN A 534 15.11 12.04 -8.26
CA GLN A 534 16.19 12.95 -8.69
C GLN A 534 16.40 14.12 -7.73
N ASN A 535 15.39 14.46 -6.92
CA ASN A 535 15.47 15.51 -5.90
C ASN A 535 16.07 14.98 -4.58
N GLY A 536 16.39 13.68 -4.51
CA GLY A 536 17.09 13.06 -3.38
C GLY A 536 18.62 13.15 -3.50
N ASP A 537 19.32 12.52 -2.56
CA ASP A 537 20.79 12.43 -2.61
C ASP A 537 21.29 11.33 -3.57
N ILE A 538 20.38 10.51 -4.09
CA ILE A 538 20.71 9.42 -5.01
C ILE A 538 20.97 9.99 -6.41
N THR A 539 22.20 9.83 -6.87
CA THR A 539 22.57 10.20 -8.24
C THR A 539 22.19 9.11 -9.25
N PRO A 540 21.88 9.46 -10.51
CA PRO A 540 21.63 8.48 -11.56
C PRO A 540 22.79 7.49 -11.78
N ILE A 541 24.03 7.94 -11.58
CA ILE A 541 25.23 7.08 -11.70
C ILE A 541 25.22 6.01 -10.60
N PHE A 542 24.92 6.41 -9.36
CA PHE A 542 24.81 5.46 -8.24
C PHE A 542 23.65 4.49 -8.46
N ALA A 543 22.47 5.00 -8.84
CA ALA A 543 21.31 4.17 -9.14
C ALA A 543 21.59 3.15 -10.25
N GLN A 544 22.27 3.55 -11.34
CA GLN A 544 22.65 2.64 -12.42
C GLN A 544 23.63 1.57 -11.94
N LYS A 545 24.60 1.92 -11.10
CA LYS A 545 25.50 0.95 -10.47
C LYS A 545 24.71 -0.07 -9.65
N VAL A 546 23.77 0.37 -8.83
CA VAL A 546 22.91 -0.50 -8.00
C VAL A 546 22.05 -1.43 -8.86
N LEU A 547 21.45 -0.91 -9.94
CA LEU A 547 20.69 -1.74 -10.90
C LEU A 547 21.58 -2.81 -11.56
N ASN A 548 22.80 -2.44 -11.97
CA ASN A 548 23.76 -3.38 -12.55
C ASN A 548 24.15 -4.48 -11.56
N MET A 549 24.39 -4.12 -10.28
CA MET A 549 24.66 -5.09 -9.22
C MET A 549 23.50 -6.08 -9.05
N LEU A 550 22.27 -5.57 -8.95
CA LEU A 550 21.06 -6.39 -8.82
C LEU A 550 20.89 -7.35 -10.00
N CYS A 551 21.02 -6.85 -11.22
CA CYS A 551 20.89 -7.66 -12.43
C CYS A 551 21.95 -8.77 -12.51
N ASN A 552 23.22 -8.43 -12.23
CA ASN A 552 24.32 -9.39 -12.25
C ASN A 552 24.15 -10.47 -11.18
N ILE A 553 23.79 -10.09 -9.96
CA ILE A 553 23.56 -11.05 -8.86
C ILE A 553 22.39 -11.97 -9.18
N ALA A 554 21.27 -11.42 -9.69
CA ALA A 554 20.10 -12.21 -10.04
C ALA A 554 20.42 -13.24 -11.13
N SER A 555 21.13 -12.85 -12.20
CA SER A 555 21.58 -13.79 -13.24
C SER A 555 22.56 -14.84 -12.68
N ASN A 556 23.51 -14.45 -11.82
CA ASN A 556 24.46 -15.38 -11.21
C ASN A 556 23.78 -16.41 -10.30
N PHE A 557 22.75 -16.02 -9.55
CA PHE A 557 21.98 -16.96 -8.71
C PHE A 557 21.31 -18.06 -9.53
N THR A 558 20.87 -17.76 -10.74
CA THR A 558 20.30 -18.76 -11.65
C THR A 558 21.38 -19.61 -12.35
N ALA A 559 22.52 -19.02 -12.70
CA ALA A 559 23.58 -19.70 -13.43
C ALA A 559 24.45 -20.60 -12.53
N GLU A 560 24.76 -20.14 -11.31
CA GLU A 560 25.64 -20.82 -10.36
C GLU A 560 24.99 -20.87 -8.96
N PRO A 561 23.87 -21.59 -8.79
CA PRO A 561 23.13 -21.61 -7.52
C PRO A 561 23.93 -22.17 -6.34
N ASN A 562 24.94 -23.01 -6.59
CA ASN A 562 25.79 -23.57 -5.54
C ASN A 562 27.04 -22.72 -5.25
N SER A 563 27.16 -21.53 -5.85
CA SER A 563 28.26 -20.60 -5.56
C SER A 563 28.17 -20.12 -4.10
N ALA A 564 29.32 -20.07 -3.42
CA ALA A 564 29.41 -19.57 -2.06
C ALA A 564 29.17 -18.05 -2.04
N LEU A 565 28.38 -17.59 -1.08
CA LEU A 565 28.20 -16.16 -0.81
C LEU A 565 29.28 -15.66 0.16
N MET A 566 29.49 -14.35 0.17
CA MET A 566 30.35 -13.72 1.17
C MET A 566 29.82 -14.00 2.57
N SER A 567 30.73 -14.39 3.46
CA SER A 567 30.46 -14.56 4.88
C SER A 567 30.01 -13.26 5.53
N PRO A 568 29.30 -13.32 6.67
CA PRO A 568 29.00 -12.16 7.49
C PRO A 568 30.24 -11.34 7.86
N THR A 569 31.38 -12.00 8.10
CA THR A 569 32.65 -11.35 8.43
C THR A 569 33.18 -10.56 7.23
N GLU A 570 33.24 -11.18 6.04
CA GLU A 570 33.66 -10.50 4.81
C GLU A 570 32.74 -9.34 4.43
N LEU A 571 31.41 -9.50 4.60
CA LEU A 571 30.45 -8.42 4.40
C LEU A 571 30.71 -7.23 5.33
N GLY A 572 31.09 -7.48 6.58
CA GLY A 572 31.42 -6.45 7.57
C GLY A 572 32.74 -5.72 7.30
N GLU A 573 33.65 -6.34 6.54
CA GLU A 573 34.92 -5.73 6.12
C GLU A 573 34.77 -4.84 4.88
N LEU A 574 33.66 -4.94 4.14
CA LEU A 574 33.40 -4.08 3.00
C LEU A 574 33.21 -2.61 3.43
N PRO A 575 33.86 -1.65 2.75
CA PRO A 575 33.60 -0.25 3.01
C PRO A 575 32.14 0.09 2.65
N PRO A 576 31.34 0.69 3.55
CA PRO A 576 29.97 1.06 3.23
C PRO A 576 29.91 2.06 2.07
N GLN A 577 29.10 1.73 1.07
CA GLN A 577 28.88 2.52 -0.15
C GLN A 577 27.55 3.28 -0.13
N VAL A 578 26.96 3.40 1.05
CA VAL A 578 25.74 4.18 1.29
C VAL A 578 26.03 5.68 1.17
N ILE A 579 24.98 6.44 0.88
CA ILE A 579 25.03 7.88 0.73
C ILE A 579 24.74 8.53 2.08
N ASP A 580 25.36 9.66 2.40
CA ASP A 580 24.99 10.48 3.55
C ASP A 580 23.98 11.54 3.10
N GLU A 581 22.89 11.70 3.86
CA GLU A 581 21.88 12.73 3.56
C GLU A 581 22.52 14.12 3.59
N THR A 582 22.31 14.91 2.53
CA THR A 582 22.70 16.31 2.57
C THR A 582 21.82 17.02 3.61
N GLY A 583 22.48 17.66 4.59
CA GLY A 583 21.79 18.18 5.78
C GLY A 583 20.60 19.07 5.43
N ARG A 584 19.45 18.86 6.11
CA ARG A 584 18.28 19.73 5.99
C ARG A 584 18.65 21.19 6.28
N GLN A 585 18.12 22.12 5.50
CA GLN A 585 18.40 23.55 5.68
C GLN A 585 18.09 23.98 7.12
N ASN A 586 18.89 24.92 7.64
CA ASN A 586 18.70 25.43 8.99
C ASN A 586 17.38 26.24 9.08
N ASP A 587 16.39 25.66 9.76
CA ASP A 587 15.04 26.24 9.98
C ASP A 587 15.07 27.65 10.58
N ASN A 588 16.15 28.05 11.25
CA ASN A 588 16.23 29.33 11.95
C ASN A 588 15.90 30.54 11.05
N TYR A 589 16.30 30.52 9.78
CA TYR A 589 15.98 31.61 8.86
C TYR A 589 14.51 31.60 8.44
N PHE A 590 13.97 30.43 8.09
CA PHE A 590 12.56 30.26 7.73
C PHE A 590 11.66 30.69 8.89
N VAL A 591 11.88 30.12 10.07
CA VAL A 591 11.16 30.46 11.31
C VAL A 591 11.26 31.95 11.61
N SER A 592 12.46 32.53 11.54
CA SER A 592 12.63 33.96 11.81
C SER A 592 11.84 34.81 10.83
N SER A 593 11.88 34.50 9.54
CA SER A 593 11.19 35.31 8.51
C SER A 593 9.66 35.23 8.60
N GLN A 594 9.10 34.05 8.87
CA GLN A 594 7.65 33.85 8.93
C GLN A 594 7.01 34.34 10.23
N LEU A 595 7.72 34.26 11.36
CA LEU A 595 7.19 34.68 12.65
C LEU A 595 7.50 36.14 12.99
N GLN A 596 8.30 36.83 12.18
CA GLN A 596 8.65 38.23 12.38
C GLN A 596 7.44 39.14 12.20
N GLY A 597 7.19 39.99 13.21
CA GLY A 597 6.09 40.97 13.18
C GLY A 597 4.78 40.46 13.80
N LEU A 598 4.68 39.18 14.18
CA LEU A 598 3.52 38.65 14.89
C LEU A 598 3.45 39.16 16.33
N SER A 599 2.23 39.44 16.81
CA SER A 599 2.02 39.81 18.20
C SER A 599 2.15 38.60 19.12
N ARG A 600 2.31 38.87 20.42
CA ARG A 600 2.31 37.80 21.44
C ARG A 600 1.00 36.99 21.43
N ALA A 601 -0.12 37.65 21.14
CA ALA A 601 -1.43 37.00 21.07
C ALA A 601 -1.50 36.03 19.88
N ASP A 602 -0.97 36.42 18.72
CA ASP A 602 -0.96 35.57 17.53
C ASP A 602 -0.13 34.30 17.75
N LEU A 603 1.05 34.45 18.37
CA LEU A 603 1.90 33.31 18.72
C LEU A 603 1.24 32.36 19.72
N LEU A 604 0.43 32.88 20.65
CA LEU A 604 -0.36 32.08 21.59
C LEU A 604 -1.43 31.26 20.88
N VAL A 605 -2.14 31.88 19.92
CA VAL A 605 -3.18 31.20 19.14
C VAL A 605 -2.59 30.09 18.28
N LEU A 606 -1.50 30.36 17.55
CA LEU A 606 -0.82 29.35 16.73
C LEU A 606 -0.35 28.16 17.57
N SER A 607 0.28 28.45 18.72
CA SER A 607 0.77 27.41 19.62
C SER A 607 -0.37 26.60 20.23
N ASP A 608 -1.50 27.23 20.60
CA ASP A 608 -2.65 26.52 21.14
C ASP A 608 -3.29 25.59 20.11
N VAL A 609 -3.60 26.11 18.92
CA VAL A 609 -4.19 25.33 17.82
C VAL A 609 -3.30 24.13 17.48
N LEU A 610 -2.00 24.36 17.27
CA LEU A 610 -1.08 23.28 16.91
C LEU A 610 -0.92 22.26 18.05
N SER A 611 -0.85 22.72 19.31
CA SER A 611 -0.77 21.81 20.47
C SER A 611 -2.02 20.94 20.59
N ARG A 612 -3.22 21.50 20.37
CA ARG A 612 -4.47 20.72 20.35
C ARG A 612 -4.44 19.67 19.23
N SER A 613 -4.01 20.05 18.03
CA SER A 613 -3.87 19.13 16.90
C SER A 613 -2.88 18.00 17.19
N TRP A 614 -1.70 18.32 17.77
CA TRP A 614 -0.70 17.32 18.14
C TRP A 614 -1.23 16.38 19.24
N ARG A 615 -1.89 16.88 20.30
CA ARG A 615 -2.48 16.03 21.35
C ARG A 615 -3.50 15.06 20.79
N GLN A 616 -4.34 15.52 19.87
CA GLN A 616 -5.37 14.67 19.26
C GLN A 616 -4.77 13.52 18.43
N VAL A 617 -3.64 13.76 17.75
CA VAL A 617 -3.01 12.78 16.85
C VAL A 617 -2.01 11.88 17.57
N LEU A 618 -1.17 12.45 18.45
CA LEU A 618 -0.10 11.75 19.15
C LEU A 618 -0.55 11.13 20.49
N GLY A 619 -1.69 11.55 21.02
CA GLY A 619 -2.17 11.19 22.35
C GLY A 619 -1.54 12.03 23.46
N ASP A 620 -2.20 12.04 24.62
CA ASP A 620 -1.79 12.87 25.77
C ASP A 620 -0.44 12.43 26.37
N ASP A 621 -0.18 11.11 26.41
CA ASP A 621 1.06 10.57 26.98
C ASP A 621 2.31 11.09 26.27
N ASN A 622 2.26 11.18 24.94
CA ASN A 622 3.38 11.65 24.10
C ASN A 622 3.52 13.17 24.07
N THR A 623 2.53 13.92 24.56
CA THR A 623 2.47 15.38 24.44
C THR A 623 2.53 16.10 25.79
N ASN A 624 2.73 15.35 26.86
CA ASN A 624 3.05 15.90 28.17
C ASN A 624 4.39 16.63 28.15
N GLY A 625 4.38 17.93 28.49
CA GLY A 625 5.62 18.72 28.56
C GLY A 625 6.12 19.25 27.21
N LEU A 626 5.26 19.34 26.19
CA LEU A 626 5.57 19.97 24.89
C LEU A 626 6.32 21.29 25.06
N ASN A 627 7.33 21.51 24.23
CA ASN A 627 8.04 22.77 24.11
C ASN A 627 8.23 23.16 22.63
N LEU A 628 8.76 24.35 22.37
CA LEU A 628 8.87 24.88 21.00
C LEU A 628 9.88 24.14 20.12
N GLU A 629 10.86 23.49 20.72
CA GLU A 629 11.88 22.71 20.01
C GLU A 629 11.47 21.23 19.89
N SER A 630 10.34 20.82 20.49
CA SER A 630 9.82 19.45 20.36
C SER A 630 9.56 19.15 18.88
N SER A 631 10.13 18.05 18.39
CA SER A 631 9.89 17.51 17.05
C SER A 631 8.69 16.57 17.06
N PHE A 632 7.82 16.67 16.06
CA PHE A 632 6.67 15.79 15.90
C PHE A 632 7.09 14.31 15.82
N PHE A 633 8.18 14.04 15.10
CA PHE A 633 8.68 12.68 14.88
C PHE A 633 9.38 12.10 16.12
N ASP A 634 9.98 12.93 16.97
CA ASP A 634 10.59 12.48 18.23
C ASP A 634 9.52 12.10 19.28
N LEU A 635 8.28 12.51 19.05
CA LEU A 635 7.10 12.22 19.89
C LEU A 635 6.22 11.13 19.26
N ASN A 636 6.83 10.20 18.53
CA ASN A 636 6.19 9.06 17.86
C ASN A 636 5.16 9.45 16.78
N GLY A 637 5.25 10.67 16.25
CA GLY A 637 4.51 11.07 15.07
C GLY A 637 4.98 10.34 13.82
N ASP A 638 4.09 10.15 12.85
CA ASP A 638 4.36 9.54 11.55
C ASP A 638 3.68 10.35 10.41
N ILE A 639 3.90 9.96 9.15
CA ILE A 639 3.35 10.71 8.00
C ILE A 639 1.81 10.72 7.95
N MET A 640 1.15 9.65 8.40
CA MET A 640 -0.31 9.61 8.46
C MET A 640 -0.81 10.55 9.56
N GLY A 641 -0.10 10.64 10.69
CA GLY A 641 -0.33 11.61 11.73
C GLY A 641 -0.20 13.05 11.22
N LEU A 642 0.83 13.37 10.44
CA LEU A 642 0.96 14.71 9.84
C LEU A 642 -0.17 15.04 8.87
N ALA A 643 -0.63 14.08 8.06
CA ALA A 643 -1.81 14.26 7.22
C ALA A 643 -3.07 14.61 8.04
N GLN A 644 -3.22 14.01 9.23
CA GLN A 644 -4.30 14.37 10.15
C GLN A 644 -4.11 15.74 10.79
N VAL A 645 -2.87 16.10 11.17
CA VAL A 645 -2.55 17.46 11.66
C VAL A 645 -2.89 18.50 10.60
N SER A 646 -2.45 18.33 9.35
CA SER A 646 -2.79 19.22 8.22
C SER A 646 -4.31 19.37 8.06
N TRP A 647 -5.06 18.27 8.11
CA TRP A 647 -6.53 18.31 8.07
C TRP A 647 -7.15 19.06 9.25
N LEU A 648 -6.68 18.82 10.48
CA LEU A 648 -7.16 19.53 11.68
C LEU A 648 -6.90 21.04 11.60
N LEU A 649 -5.72 21.41 11.10
CA LEU A 649 -5.36 22.81 10.85
C LEU A 649 -6.28 23.45 9.79
N GLU A 650 -6.65 22.71 8.74
CA GLU A 650 -7.60 23.18 7.72
C GLU A 650 -8.98 23.46 8.33
N GLN A 651 -9.46 22.62 9.26
CA GLN A 651 -10.72 22.86 9.98
C GLN A 651 -10.70 24.14 10.83
N GLU A 652 -9.52 24.58 11.26
CA GLU A 652 -9.29 25.81 12.01
C GLU A 652 -8.94 27.00 11.09
N GLY A 653 -9.04 26.81 9.76
CA GLY A 653 -8.83 27.85 8.74
C GLY A 653 -7.40 28.00 8.23
N PHE A 654 -6.49 27.10 8.57
CA PHE A 654 -5.10 27.11 8.11
C PHE A 654 -4.87 26.11 6.97
N LYS A 655 -4.47 26.58 5.79
CA LYS A 655 -4.13 25.70 4.66
C LYS A 655 -2.65 25.38 4.67
N VAL A 656 -2.25 24.37 5.45
CA VAL A 656 -0.84 23.96 5.57
C VAL A 656 -0.62 22.64 4.83
N ARG A 657 0.35 22.62 3.91
CA ARG A 657 0.71 21.38 3.20
C ARG A 657 1.42 20.42 4.13
N ILE A 658 1.30 19.13 3.87
CA ILE A 658 1.94 18.08 4.68
C ILE A 658 3.46 18.20 4.56
N GLU A 659 3.97 18.52 3.37
CA GLU A 659 5.38 18.72 3.06
C GLU A 659 6.01 19.82 3.90
N ASP A 660 5.30 20.94 4.09
CA ASP A 660 5.80 22.04 4.92
C ASP A 660 5.93 21.60 6.40
N LEU A 661 5.08 20.68 6.85
CA LEU A 661 5.17 20.08 8.20
C LEU A 661 6.29 19.03 8.31
N ILE A 662 6.63 18.34 7.21
CA ILE A 662 7.76 17.40 7.11
C ILE A 662 9.09 18.15 7.14
N ASP A 663 9.18 19.23 6.36
CA ASP A 663 10.37 20.06 6.21
C ASP A 663 10.70 20.78 7.51
N HIS A 664 9.66 21.17 8.28
CA HIS A 664 9.80 21.90 9.54
C HIS A 664 9.17 21.13 10.72
N PRO A 665 9.78 20.01 11.18
CA PRO A 665 9.13 19.05 12.07
C PRO A 665 8.97 19.54 13.52
N THR A 666 9.60 20.64 13.91
CA THR A 666 9.51 21.19 15.27
C THR A 666 8.22 21.98 15.47
N MET A 667 7.73 22.06 16.70
CA MET A 667 6.58 22.89 17.06
C MET A 667 6.74 24.34 16.53
N LEU A 668 7.92 24.94 16.71
CA LEU A 668 8.20 26.28 16.21
C LEU A 668 8.22 26.36 14.66
N GLY A 669 8.79 25.33 14.02
CA GLY A 669 8.81 25.20 12.56
C GLY A 669 7.42 25.08 11.95
N GLN A 670 6.57 24.22 12.50
CA GLN A 670 5.19 24.05 12.04
C GLN A 670 4.32 25.28 12.33
N MET A 671 4.55 25.99 13.45
CA MET A 671 3.92 27.30 13.67
C MET A 671 4.30 28.32 12.59
N ALA A 672 5.55 28.32 12.13
CA ALA A 672 5.98 29.17 11.03
C ALA A 672 5.31 28.78 9.71
N ALA A 673 5.17 27.48 9.42
CA ALA A 673 4.45 26.98 8.25
C ALA A 673 2.96 27.40 8.24
N MET A 674 2.30 27.40 9.41
CA MET A 674 0.93 27.92 9.55
C MET A 674 0.80 29.39 9.14
N CYS A 675 1.82 30.22 9.39
CA CYS A 675 1.81 31.64 9.04
C CYS A 675 1.98 31.89 7.55
N SER A 676 2.88 31.16 6.89
CA SER A 676 3.08 31.25 5.43
C SER A 676 1.75 31.10 4.67
N SER A 677 0.90 30.17 5.12
CA SER A 677 -0.42 29.92 4.52
C SER A 677 -1.39 31.11 4.60
N LYS A 678 -1.36 31.90 5.69
CA LYS A 678 -2.23 33.09 5.85
C LYS A 678 -1.80 34.23 4.92
N VAL A 679 -0.49 34.40 4.72
CA VAL A 679 0.06 35.44 3.84
C VAL A 679 -0.25 35.13 2.38
N GLU A 680 -0.14 33.87 1.96
CA GLU A 680 -0.51 33.46 0.58
C GLU A 680 -2.01 33.58 0.32
N GLN A 681 -2.87 33.23 1.28
CA GLN A 681 -4.31 33.46 1.17
C GLN A 681 -4.65 34.94 1.03
N SER A 682 -4.01 35.82 1.83
CA SER A 682 -4.22 37.26 1.69
C SER A 682 -3.79 37.78 0.32
N LYS A 683 -2.63 37.33 -0.21
CA LYS A 683 -2.14 37.72 -1.54
C LYS A 683 -3.01 37.20 -2.69
N MET A 684 -3.54 35.98 -2.64
CA MET A 684 -4.48 35.48 -3.65
C MET A 684 -5.79 36.27 -3.66
N THR A 685 -6.26 36.71 -2.49
CA THR A 685 -7.46 37.57 -2.40
C THR A 685 -7.23 38.96 -2.99
N PHE A 686 -6.00 39.49 -2.91
CA PHE A 686 -5.59 40.74 -3.53
C PHE A 686 -5.19 40.60 -5.01
N MET A 687 -4.96 39.40 -5.56
CA MET A 687 -4.65 39.23 -6.98
C MET A 687 -5.89 39.16 -7.88
N ASP A 688 -7.08 38.99 -7.29
CA ASP A 688 -8.37 39.18 -7.97
C ASP A 688 -8.80 40.67 -8.00
N GLU A 689 -8.11 41.56 -7.27
CA GLU A 689 -8.34 43.01 -7.28
C GLU A 689 -7.00 43.77 -7.43
N GLU A 690 -6.73 44.21 -8.66
CA GLU A 690 -5.69 45.17 -9.09
C GLU A 690 -4.38 44.63 -9.70
N SER A 691 -4.25 44.95 -10.99
CA SER A 691 -2.98 45.11 -11.70
C SER A 691 -2.35 46.48 -11.39
N SER A 692 -1.17 46.56 -10.76
CA SER A 692 -0.08 47.47 -11.16
C SER A 692 1.17 47.45 -10.24
N ILE A 693 2.33 47.24 -10.90
CA ILE A 693 3.73 47.76 -10.71
C ILE A 693 4.43 47.65 -9.31
N PRO A 694 5.69 47.13 -9.25
CA PRO A 694 6.40 46.88 -7.99
C PRO A 694 7.22 48.08 -7.48
N ALA A 695 7.38 48.17 -6.16
CA ALA A 695 8.36 49.05 -5.49
C ALA A 695 9.52 48.24 -4.89
N THR A 696 10.73 48.78 -5.02
CA THR A 696 12.04 48.24 -4.62
C THR A 696 12.24 48.13 -3.10
N PRO A 697 13.00 47.13 -2.59
CA PRO A 697 13.22 46.97 -1.16
C PRO A 697 14.44 47.78 -0.67
N THR A 698 14.27 48.50 0.44
CA THR A 698 15.36 49.02 1.26
C THR A 698 15.51 48.20 2.53
N THR A 699 16.75 47.85 2.90
CA THR A 699 17.11 47.05 4.08
C THR A 699 17.23 47.91 5.34
N PRO A 700 16.88 47.39 6.54
CA PRO A 700 17.52 47.90 7.75
C PRO A 700 17.97 46.82 8.76
N LYS A 701 19.23 46.98 9.18
CA LYS A 701 20.05 46.18 10.12
C LYS A 701 19.58 46.14 11.59
N SER A 702 18.29 46.00 11.91
CA SER A 702 17.79 45.96 13.31
C SER A 702 17.34 44.58 13.84
N GLU A 703 17.42 43.54 13.02
CA GLU A 703 16.67 42.28 13.16
C GLU A 703 17.07 41.38 14.35
N LYS A 704 18.35 41.37 14.76
CA LYS A 704 18.85 40.40 15.76
C LYS A 704 18.30 40.57 17.18
N LYS A 705 17.95 41.79 17.63
CA LYS A 705 17.53 42.04 19.03
C LYS A 705 16.04 41.83 19.29
N SER A 706 15.20 41.94 18.26
CA SER A 706 13.75 41.72 18.37
C SER A 706 13.41 40.23 18.39
N TRP A 707 14.09 39.45 17.55
CA TRP A 707 13.94 37.99 17.44
C TRP A 707 14.27 37.23 18.73
N LEU A 708 15.39 37.55 19.38
CA LEU A 708 15.76 36.96 20.68
C LEU A 708 14.73 37.25 21.78
N LYS A 709 13.97 38.36 21.69
CA LYS A 709 12.87 38.65 22.61
C LYS A 709 11.62 37.84 22.28
N ALA A 710 11.27 37.70 21.00
CA ALA A 710 10.15 36.88 20.55
C ALA A 710 10.34 35.40 20.92
N MET A 711 11.52 34.82 20.66
CA MET A 711 11.87 33.45 21.08
C MET A 711 11.82 33.27 22.60
N ASN A 712 12.39 34.19 23.37
CA ASN A 712 12.35 34.11 24.83
C ASN A 712 10.92 34.27 25.38
N MET A 713 10.05 34.99 24.67
CA MET A 713 8.65 35.17 25.04
C MET A 713 7.83 33.91 24.71
N ALA A 714 8.01 33.35 23.52
CA ALA A 714 7.40 32.09 23.11
C ALA A 714 7.84 30.93 24.02
N ARG A 715 9.15 30.83 24.36
CA ARG A 715 9.67 29.84 25.32
C ARG A 715 9.08 29.97 26.72
N LYS A 716 8.73 31.19 27.17
CA LYS A 716 8.07 31.44 28.46
C LYS A 716 6.58 31.09 28.47
N ILE A 717 5.94 31.11 27.31
CA ILE A 717 4.51 30.84 27.15
C ILE A 717 4.21 29.34 27.20
N VAL A 718 4.97 28.54 26.47
CA VAL A 718 4.76 27.08 26.43
C VAL A 718 5.06 26.42 27.79
N LYS A 719 6.01 26.99 28.56
CA LYS A 719 6.26 26.63 29.97
C LYS A 719 5.09 26.91 30.93
N ARG A 720 4.10 27.71 30.52
CA ARG A 720 2.94 28.10 31.34
C ARG A 720 1.72 27.23 31.05
N ASN A 721 1.51 26.85 29.78
CA ASN A 721 0.44 25.91 29.39
C ASN A 721 0.73 24.46 29.81
N THR A 722 1.98 24.10 30.09
CA THR A 722 2.38 22.80 30.67
C THR A 722 2.24 22.74 32.20
N ARG A 723 1.87 23.85 32.85
CA ARG A 723 1.70 23.94 34.32
C ARG A 723 0.25 24.15 34.77
N SER A 724 -0.67 24.40 33.85
CA SER A 724 -2.11 24.34 34.14
C SER A 724 -2.65 22.98 33.66
N SER A 725 -2.34 21.97 34.49
CA SER A 725 -3.09 20.71 34.73
C SER A 725 -3.92 20.12 33.60
#